data_AF-A0A4Y7L342-F1
#
_entry.id   AF-A0A4Y7L342-F1
#
_cell.length_a   1.000
_cell.length_b   1.000
_cell.length_c   1.000
_cell.angle_alpha   90.00
_cell.angle_beta   90.00
_cell.angle_gamma   90.00
#
_symmetry.space_group_name_H-M   'P 1'
#
loop_
_entity.id
_entity.type
_entity.pdbx_description
1 polymer ?
#
loop_
_entity_poly.entity_id
_entity_poly.type
_entity_poly.pdbx_seq_one_letter_code
_entity_poly.pdbx_strand_id
1 'polypeptide(L)'
;MEENQNGKESLTVLEIEEEPIVGPAPPPPRPRKRPLQFEQTYLDSLPSANMYEKSFMHRDVVTHVAVSQAEFLITGSADGHLKFWKKKPIGIEFAKHFRSHLGPIEGLAVSADGLLCCTISNDKSVKIYDVVNYDMMVMIRLPFVPGTVEWVYKQGDVKAKLAISDRNSPFVHIYDARSGTNEPIISKEIHMGPVKVMKYNQIFDTVISADEKGIIEYWCPATLQFPEDRVSFKLKSDTSLFEVVKSKTFVSAIEVSPDGKQFAITSPDRKIRVFYFRSGKLRRQYDESLEVVNLQTNKVARILGKVENNDRFLKIALYQGDRNSKKVRKIPAAAANVNEGKDPLTDPTLLCCAFKKHRIYLFSRREPEEPEDTTKGRDVFNEKPPADELLAASDIGKSVTTSLPENVIMHTSLGDIHIKLYPEECPKTVENFTTHCRNGYYDNLIFHRVIKGFMIQTGDPLGDGTGGQSIWGREFEDEFHKSLRHDRPFTLSMANAGQNTNGSQFFITTVATPWLDNKHTVFGRVVKGMDVVQGYAAKEFAAQGLNAGELAIISKEAVAPYERPALSKAYLFPESPARLPGFHVCVGSGGERQLPEWYTQKGIELILNTEIVKADLASQTLTSAAGATFKYDVLLIATGSAVIRLTDFGVQGADAKNIFYLREVDDADKLYEVIKSKTNGKAVIVGGGYIGLELSAVLKMNNMDVTMVYPEPWCMPRLFTAEIANFYEGYYTKKGVNIIKGTVAVGFDSDANGEVKTVKLKDGRVLDADIVVVGVGGRPLTALFKGQVEEEKGGLKTDTFFKTSVPNVYAVGDVATFPMKLYNEMRRVEHVDHARKSAEQAVKAIKAAEEGKTTAEYDYLPYFYSRSFDLSWQFYGDNVGETVLFGDNDPSSATHKFGTYWIKEGKVIGAFFESGTPEENKALAKVARAQPLVENVDQLTTEGIMFACKI
;
A
#
# COMPACT_ATOMS: atom_id res chain seq x y z
N MET A 1 37.05 -32.37 -75.51
CA MET A 1 36.96 -32.82 -76.92
C MET A 1 36.15 -31.79 -77.64
N GLU A 2 36.74 -31.30 -78.72
CA GLU A 2 36.46 -30.06 -79.43
C GLU A 2 35.07 -29.94 -80.07
N GLU A 3 34.66 -28.68 -80.12
CA GLU A 3 33.95 -27.90 -81.15
C GLU A 3 33.64 -28.51 -82.53
N ASN A 4 32.65 -27.89 -83.21
CA ASN A 4 32.88 -27.35 -84.56
C ASN A 4 31.91 -26.21 -84.96
N GLN A 5 32.50 -25.05 -85.35
CA GLN A 5 32.31 -24.21 -86.58
C GLN A 5 30.92 -23.59 -86.96
N ASN A 6 30.74 -22.39 -87.57
CA ASN A 6 31.55 -21.23 -88.03
C ASN A 6 30.63 -20.06 -88.57
N GLY A 7 31.12 -18.80 -88.69
CA GLY A 7 30.59 -17.68 -89.55
C GLY A 7 30.35 -16.28 -88.89
N LYS A 8 31.31 -15.32 -88.86
CA LYS A 8 31.64 -14.16 -89.75
C LYS A 8 30.67 -12.94 -89.81
N GLU A 9 31.06 -11.77 -89.27
CA GLU A 9 31.55 -10.56 -89.99
C GLU A 9 31.91 -9.40 -89.02
N SER A 10 32.66 -8.43 -89.53
CA SER A 10 33.66 -7.57 -88.84
C SER A 10 33.25 -6.12 -88.51
N LEU A 11 34.03 -5.52 -87.60
CA LEU A 11 34.01 -4.14 -87.07
C LEU A 11 34.44 -3.03 -88.04
N THR A 12 33.88 -1.82 -87.85
CA THR A 12 34.52 -0.51 -88.11
C THR A 12 33.95 0.58 -87.18
N VAL A 13 34.79 1.58 -86.88
CA VAL A 13 34.69 2.64 -85.86
C VAL A 13 33.94 3.88 -86.37
N LEU A 14 33.22 4.64 -85.51
CA LEU A 14 33.32 6.12 -85.35
C LEU A 14 32.31 6.72 -84.34
N GLU A 15 32.81 7.76 -83.66
CA GLU A 15 32.17 8.92 -83.01
C GLU A 15 31.40 8.81 -81.68
N ILE A 16 31.72 9.77 -80.81
CA ILE A 16 31.20 9.99 -79.45
C ILE A 16 30.09 11.03 -79.55
N GLU A 17 28.86 10.62 -79.27
CA GLU A 17 27.76 11.47 -78.82
C GLU A 17 27.38 11.04 -77.39
N GLU A 18 27.20 11.98 -76.47
CA GLU A 18 26.86 11.72 -75.07
C GLU A 18 25.46 11.10 -74.95
N GLU A 19 25.37 9.84 -74.48
CA GLU A 19 24.12 9.22 -74.05
C GLU A 19 23.89 9.31 -72.53
N PRO A 20 22.64 9.55 -72.09
CA PRO A 20 22.30 9.92 -70.73
C PRO A 20 22.29 8.74 -69.75
N ILE A 21 22.68 9.05 -68.51
CA ILE A 21 22.60 8.19 -67.33
C ILE A 21 21.15 7.70 -67.12
N VAL A 22 20.88 6.41 -67.36
CA VAL A 22 19.62 5.76 -66.98
C VAL A 22 19.78 5.11 -65.60
N GLY A 23 19.06 5.64 -64.62
CA GLY A 23 19.05 5.18 -63.23
C GLY A 23 18.35 3.82 -62.99
N PRO A 24 18.31 3.34 -61.73
CA PRO A 24 17.80 2.01 -61.38
C PRO A 24 16.29 1.88 -61.63
N ALA A 25 15.90 0.74 -62.22
CA ALA A 25 14.52 0.43 -62.58
C ALA A 25 13.56 0.45 -61.37
N PRO A 26 12.28 0.86 -61.54
CA PRO A 26 11.30 0.85 -60.46
C PRO A 26 11.03 -0.57 -59.94
N PRO A 27 10.78 -0.74 -58.64
CA PRO A 27 10.44 -2.04 -58.06
C PRO A 27 9.12 -2.58 -58.66
N PRO A 28 8.96 -3.91 -58.80
CA PRO A 28 7.75 -4.50 -59.34
C PRO A 28 6.51 -4.10 -58.52
N PRO A 29 5.35 -3.88 -59.16
CA PRO A 29 4.14 -3.46 -58.47
C PRO A 29 3.73 -4.51 -57.44
N ARG A 30 3.59 -4.07 -56.19
CA ARG A 30 3.12 -4.94 -55.09
C ARG A 30 1.74 -5.49 -55.45
N PRO A 31 1.49 -6.81 -55.29
CA PRO A 31 0.18 -7.38 -55.58
C PRO A 31 -0.90 -6.67 -54.75
N ARG A 32 -1.95 -6.18 -55.42
CA ARG A 32 -3.10 -5.56 -54.76
C ARG A 32 -3.72 -6.59 -53.82
N LYS A 33 -3.69 -6.31 -52.51
CA LYS A 33 -4.24 -7.20 -51.48
C LYS A 33 -5.74 -7.35 -51.70
N ARG A 34 -6.22 -8.59 -51.74
CA ARG A 34 -7.67 -8.87 -51.78
C ARG A 34 -8.31 -8.36 -50.48
N PRO A 35 -9.37 -7.53 -50.54
CA PRO A 35 -10.09 -7.15 -49.33
C PRO A 35 -10.68 -8.41 -48.68
N LEU A 36 -10.60 -8.50 -47.34
CA LEU A 36 -11.22 -9.57 -46.58
C LEU A 36 -12.74 -9.53 -46.83
N GLN A 37 -13.33 -10.64 -47.30
CA GLN A 37 -14.72 -10.68 -47.74
C GLN A 37 -15.77 -10.32 -46.67
N PHE A 38 -15.38 -10.20 -45.39
CA PHE A 38 -16.28 -9.92 -44.26
C PHE A 38 -15.65 -9.00 -43.20
N GLU A 39 -14.68 -8.17 -43.57
CA GLU A 39 -13.95 -7.29 -42.62
C GLU A 39 -14.90 -6.47 -41.74
N GLN A 40 -15.92 -5.86 -42.37
CA GLN A 40 -16.90 -5.05 -41.66
C GLN A 40 -17.67 -5.85 -40.60
N THR A 41 -18.11 -7.07 -40.94
CA THR A 41 -18.84 -7.93 -39.99
C THR A 41 -17.99 -8.32 -38.78
N TYR A 42 -16.68 -8.52 -38.96
CA TYR A 42 -15.76 -8.78 -37.84
C TYR A 42 -15.57 -7.54 -36.97
N LEU A 43 -15.47 -6.35 -37.57
CA LEU A 43 -15.38 -5.09 -36.83
C LEU A 43 -16.68 -4.77 -36.08
N ASP A 44 -17.83 -5.10 -36.67
CA ASP A 44 -19.16 -4.91 -36.04
C ASP A 44 -19.39 -5.86 -34.83
N SER A 45 -18.60 -6.94 -34.75
CA SER A 45 -18.60 -7.93 -33.66
C SER A 45 -17.60 -7.61 -32.54
N LEU A 46 -17.03 -6.40 -32.55
CA LEU A 46 -16.15 -5.88 -31.51
C LEU A 46 -16.82 -4.70 -30.79
N PRO A 47 -16.49 -4.48 -29.51
CA PRO A 47 -16.92 -3.28 -28.82
C PRO A 47 -16.27 -2.06 -29.47
N SER A 48 -17.02 -0.97 -29.46
CA SER A 48 -16.77 0.18 -30.32
C SER A 48 -16.79 1.52 -29.58
N ALA A 49 -17.22 1.52 -28.32
CA ALA A 49 -17.27 2.69 -27.45
C ALA A 49 -15.86 3.13 -27.02
N ASN A 50 -15.61 4.43 -27.02
CA ASN A 50 -14.34 5.01 -26.62
C ASN A 50 -14.16 4.98 -25.09
N MET A 51 -15.25 4.98 -24.34
CA MET A 51 -15.30 4.92 -22.86
C MET A 51 -16.01 3.65 -22.37
N TYR A 52 -15.84 3.27 -21.11
CA TYR A 52 -16.63 2.19 -20.53
C TYR A 52 -18.10 2.60 -20.36
N GLU A 53 -19.01 1.67 -20.64
CA GLU A 53 -20.46 1.84 -20.47
C GLU A 53 -20.82 1.84 -18.99
N LYS A 54 -20.38 0.80 -18.26
CA LYS A 54 -20.59 0.63 -16.82
C LYS A 54 -19.39 -0.03 -16.17
N SER A 55 -19.18 0.27 -14.90
CA SER A 55 -18.26 -0.48 -14.04
C SER A 55 -19.01 -1.19 -12.92
N PHE A 56 -18.49 -2.31 -12.43
CA PHE A 56 -19.07 -3.07 -11.33
C PHE A 56 -18.02 -3.35 -10.27
N MET A 57 -18.40 -3.20 -9.00
CA MET A 57 -17.47 -3.27 -7.87
C MET A 57 -17.28 -4.70 -7.33
N HIS A 58 -16.05 -4.97 -6.91
CA HIS A 58 -15.64 -6.04 -6.01
C HIS A 58 -15.28 -5.46 -4.64
N ARG A 59 -15.21 -6.32 -3.63
CA ARG A 59 -14.73 -5.98 -2.29
C ARG A 59 -13.25 -5.56 -2.28
N ASP A 60 -12.46 -6.17 -3.14
CA ASP A 60 -11.01 -5.94 -3.26
C ASP A 60 -10.58 -5.96 -4.74
N VAL A 61 -9.29 -5.71 -5.00
CA VAL A 61 -8.69 -5.60 -6.33
C VAL A 61 -9.04 -6.81 -7.20
N VAL A 62 -9.61 -6.55 -8.37
CA VAL A 62 -9.92 -7.59 -9.35
C VAL A 62 -8.65 -7.94 -10.10
N THR A 63 -8.24 -9.21 -10.05
CA THR A 63 -6.99 -9.70 -10.65
C THR A 63 -7.22 -10.46 -11.94
N HIS A 64 -8.37 -11.14 -12.06
CA HIS A 64 -8.66 -12.02 -13.17
C HIS A 64 -10.05 -11.78 -13.74
N VAL A 65 -10.15 -11.86 -15.07
CA VAL A 65 -11.41 -11.79 -15.83
C VAL A 65 -11.39 -12.91 -16.88
N ALA A 66 -12.51 -13.60 -17.05
CA ALA A 66 -12.67 -14.65 -18.05
C ALA A 66 -14.10 -14.66 -18.61
N VAL A 67 -14.24 -15.15 -19.83
CA VAL A 67 -15.53 -15.32 -20.51
C VAL A 67 -15.72 -16.81 -20.79
N SER A 68 -16.88 -17.34 -20.43
CA SER A 68 -17.34 -18.67 -20.81
C SER A 68 -18.16 -18.61 -22.09
N GLN A 69 -18.06 -19.68 -22.90
CA GLN A 69 -18.93 -19.87 -24.06
C GLN A 69 -20.41 -20.06 -23.70
N ALA A 70 -20.72 -20.37 -22.43
CA ALA A 70 -22.08 -20.48 -21.90
C ALA A 70 -22.69 -19.11 -21.50
N GLU A 71 -22.23 -18.01 -22.08
CA GLU A 71 -22.73 -16.64 -21.83
C GLU A 71 -22.51 -16.12 -20.40
N PHE A 72 -21.49 -16.65 -19.71
CA PHE A 72 -21.10 -16.20 -18.38
C PHE A 72 -19.77 -15.45 -18.41
N LEU A 73 -19.66 -14.43 -17.57
CA LEU A 73 -18.41 -13.77 -17.26
C LEU A 73 -18.01 -14.15 -15.85
N ILE A 74 -16.73 -14.35 -15.63
CA ILE A 74 -16.18 -14.85 -14.37
C ILE A 74 -15.03 -13.93 -13.96
N THR A 75 -15.02 -13.54 -12.70
CA THR A 75 -14.05 -12.57 -12.18
C THR A 75 -13.49 -13.02 -10.85
N GLY A 76 -12.17 -12.93 -10.68
CA GLY A 76 -11.46 -13.27 -9.44
C GLY A 76 -10.75 -12.05 -8.84
N SER A 77 -10.72 -11.97 -7.51
CA SER A 77 -10.08 -10.88 -6.75
C SER A 77 -8.91 -11.35 -5.87
N ALA A 78 -8.11 -10.37 -5.43
CA ALA A 78 -6.91 -10.54 -4.60
C ALA A 78 -7.21 -11.05 -3.17
N ASP A 79 -8.46 -10.93 -2.71
CA ASP A 79 -8.93 -11.44 -1.42
C ASP A 79 -9.50 -12.87 -1.49
N GLY A 80 -9.36 -13.54 -2.64
CA GLY A 80 -9.79 -14.94 -2.79
C GLY A 80 -11.25 -15.12 -3.23
N HIS A 81 -11.94 -14.06 -3.63
CA HIS A 81 -13.34 -14.13 -4.04
C HIS A 81 -13.51 -14.31 -5.56
N LEU A 82 -14.47 -15.16 -5.94
CA LEU A 82 -14.87 -15.45 -7.31
C LEU A 82 -16.34 -15.04 -7.51
N LYS A 83 -16.62 -14.30 -8.57
CA LYS A 83 -17.99 -13.91 -8.94
C LYS A 83 -18.33 -14.40 -10.35
N PHE A 84 -19.57 -14.84 -10.49
CA PHE A 84 -20.21 -15.20 -11.75
C PHE A 84 -21.18 -14.10 -12.15
N TRP A 85 -21.12 -13.69 -13.41
CA TRP A 85 -21.99 -12.70 -14.01
C TRP A 85 -22.64 -13.29 -15.24
N LYS A 86 -23.95 -13.12 -15.37
CA LYS A 86 -24.71 -13.53 -16.55
C LYS A 86 -24.71 -12.40 -17.57
N LYS A 87 -24.35 -12.70 -18.82
CA LYS A 87 -24.48 -11.72 -19.90
C LYS A 87 -25.96 -11.48 -20.21
N LYS A 88 -26.36 -10.21 -20.28
CA LYS A 88 -27.69 -9.78 -20.76
C LYS A 88 -27.55 -9.17 -22.16
N PRO A 89 -28.65 -8.96 -22.92
CA PRO A 89 -28.61 -8.16 -24.14
C PRO A 89 -28.03 -6.76 -23.92
N ILE A 90 -28.19 -6.24 -22.69
CA ILE A 90 -27.65 -4.95 -22.24
C ILE A 90 -26.96 -5.16 -20.89
N GLY A 91 -25.64 -4.94 -20.86
CA GLY A 91 -24.83 -5.09 -19.64
C GLY A 91 -24.72 -6.53 -19.14
N ILE A 92 -24.55 -6.66 -17.83
CA ILE A 92 -24.34 -7.92 -17.11
C ILE A 92 -25.20 -7.93 -15.84
N GLU A 93 -25.56 -9.11 -15.37
CA GLU A 93 -26.28 -9.33 -14.12
C GLU A 93 -25.43 -10.17 -13.18
N PHE A 94 -25.37 -9.81 -11.91
CA PHE A 94 -24.72 -10.63 -10.89
C PHE A 94 -25.49 -11.95 -10.70
N ALA A 95 -24.79 -13.08 -10.83
CA ALA A 95 -25.39 -14.40 -10.68
C ALA A 95 -25.07 -15.02 -9.31
N LYS A 96 -23.77 -15.19 -8.99
CA LYS A 96 -23.34 -15.89 -7.78
C LYS A 96 -21.97 -15.42 -7.31
N HIS A 97 -21.72 -15.53 -6.02
CA HIS A 97 -20.46 -15.22 -5.36
C HIS A 97 -19.97 -16.42 -4.54
N PHE A 98 -18.65 -16.64 -4.59
CA PHE A 98 -17.94 -17.63 -3.83
C PHE A 98 -16.73 -17.02 -3.14
N ARG A 99 -16.56 -17.27 -1.84
CA ARG A 99 -15.26 -17.15 -1.18
C ARG A 99 -14.44 -18.39 -1.54
N SER A 100 -13.77 -18.31 -2.68
CA SER A 100 -13.07 -19.44 -3.27
C SER A 100 -11.82 -19.79 -2.47
N HIS A 101 -11.00 -18.83 -2.09
CA HIS A 101 -9.76 -19.08 -1.37
C HIS A 101 -9.64 -18.18 -0.13
N LEU A 102 -8.78 -18.56 0.81
CA LEU A 102 -8.41 -17.69 1.94
C LEU A 102 -7.34 -16.68 1.54
N GLY A 103 -6.54 -17.00 0.51
CA GLY A 103 -5.55 -16.13 -0.11
C GLY A 103 -5.95 -15.69 -1.53
N PRO A 104 -5.09 -14.92 -2.22
CA PRO A 104 -5.37 -14.39 -3.56
C PRO A 104 -5.65 -15.47 -4.60
N ILE A 105 -6.55 -15.18 -5.54
CA ILE A 105 -6.68 -15.98 -6.77
C ILE A 105 -5.50 -15.64 -7.67
N GLU A 106 -4.64 -16.62 -7.88
CA GLU A 106 -3.38 -16.54 -8.63
C GLU A 106 -3.55 -16.96 -10.10
N GLY A 107 -4.60 -17.74 -10.38
CA GLY A 107 -4.96 -18.15 -11.73
C GLY A 107 -6.43 -18.52 -11.83
N LEU A 108 -7.01 -18.20 -12.99
CA LEU A 108 -8.39 -18.51 -13.36
C LEU A 108 -8.38 -19.04 -14.80
N ALA A 109 -8.90 -20.26 -15.01
CA ALA A 109 -9.00 -20.85 -16.34
C ALA A 109 -10.40 -21.43 -16.57
N VAL A 110 -10.94 -21.19 -17.77
CA VAL A 110 -12.24 -21.70 -18.22
C VAL A 110 -12.01 -22.80 -19.23
N SER A 111 -12.76 -23.90 -19.13
CA SER A 111 -12.68 -24.98 -20.08
C SER A 111 -13.11 -24.52 -21.46
N ALA A 112 -12.61 -25.19 -22.49
CA ALA A 112 -12.88 -24.76 -23.86
C ALA A 112 -14.34 -24.95 -24.31
N ASP A 113 -15.10 -25.81 -23.65
CA ASP A 113 -16.56 -25.92 -23.84
C ASP A 113 -17.34 -24.86 -23.04
N GLY A 114 -16.65 -24.09 -22.17
CA GLY A 114 -17.23 -23.08 -21.30
C GLY A 114 -17.98 -23.63 -20.09
N LEU A 115 -18.06 -24.95 -19.91
CA LEU A 115 -18.90 -25.56 -18.87
C LEU A 115 -18.24 -25.59 -17.49
N LEU A 116 -16.91 -25.57 -17.44
CA LEU A 116 -16.13 -25.64 -16.20
C LEU A 116 -15.21 -24.43 -16.08
N CYS A 117 -14.96 -24.01 -14.85
CA CYS A 117 -13.85 -23.11 -14.56
C CYS A 117 -13.08 -23.59 -13.33
N CYS A 118 -11.84 -23.13 -13.18
CA CYS A 118 -11.04 -23.45 -12.01
C CYS A 118 -10.27 -22.23 -11.51
N THR A 119 -10.03 -22.21 -10.20
CA THR A 119 -9.20 -21.21 -9.51
C THR A 119 -8.06 -21.89 -8.78
N ILE A 120 -6.89 -21.24 -8.78
CA ILE A 120 -5.73 -21.65 -7.98
C ILE A 120 -5.32 -20.51 -7.04
N SER A 121 -4.73 -20.86 -5.90
CA SER A 121 -4.27 -19.90 -4.90
C SER A 121 -2.99 -20.36 -4.22
N ASN A 122 -2.34 -19.42 -3.52
CA ASN A 122 -1.17 -19.69 -2.67
C ASN A 122 -1.49 -20.59 -1.47
N ASP A 123 -2.77 -20.86 -1.19
CA ASP A 123 -3.25 -21.82 -0.19
C ASP A 123 -3.05 -23.31 -0.59
N LYS A 124 -2.33 -23.57 -1.69
CA LYS A 124 -2.04 -24.91 -2.23
C LYS A 124 -3.30 -25.71 -2.61
N SER A 125 -4.37 -25.04 -3.04
CA SER A 125 -5.57 -25.70 -3.53
C SER A 125 -5.97 -25.25 -4.92
N VAL A 126 -6.64 -26.15 -5.64
CA VAL A 126 -7.37 -25.87 -6.88
C VAL A 126 -8.83 -26.16 -6.64
N LYS A 127 -9.70 -25.23 -6.99
CA LYS A 127 -11.15 -25.41 -6.89
C LYS A 127 -11.76 -25.34 -8.28
N ILE A 128 -12.59 -26.32 -8.59
CA ILE A 128 -13.25 -26.48 -9.88
C ILE A 128 -14.74 -26.20 -9.69
N TYR A 129 -15.31 -25.42 -10.61
CA TYR A 129 -16.71 -25.00 -10.58
C TYR A 129 -17.42 -25.40 -11.86
N ASP A 130 -18.68 -25.77 -11.71
CA ASP A 130 -19.64 -25.84 -12.79
C ASP A 130 -20.17 -24.43 -13.08
N VAL A 131 -19.92 -23.94 -14.29
CA VAL A 131 -20.26 -22.57 -14.69
C VAL A 131 -21.76 -22.39 -14.88
N VAL A 132 -22.46 -23.43 -15.32
CA VAL A 132 -23.91 -23.38 -15.63
C VAL A 132 -24.73 -23.46 -14.36
N ASN A 133 -24.35 -24.35 -13.45
CA ASN A 133 -25.05 -24.58 -12.18
C ASN A 133 -24.59 -23.63 -11.05
N TYR A 134 -23.53 -22.86 -11.28
CA TYR A 134 -22.87 -22.01 -10.27
C TYR A 134 -22.53 -22.79 -9.02
N ASP A 135 -21.90 -23.95 -9.15
CA ASP A 135 -21.56 -24.79 -8.01
C ASP A 135 -20.09 -25.21 -8.01
N MET A 136 -19.51 -25.35 -6.82
CA MET A 136 -18.16 -25.88 -6.65
C MET A 136 -18.21 -27.40 -6.71
N MET A 137 -17.62 -27.99 -7.74
CA MET A 137 -17.64 -29.43 -7.95
C MET A 137 -16.60 -30.17 -7.10
N VAL A 138 -15.34 -29.76 -7.21
CA VAL A 138 -14.19 -30.50 -6.67
C VAL A 138 -13.16 -29.53 -6.12
N MET A 139 -12.54 -29.90 -4.99
CA MET A 139 -11.34 -29.27 -4.46
C MET A 139 -10.19 -30.26 -4.50
N ILE A 140 -9.11 -29.92 -5.20
CA ILE A 140 -7.87 -30.68 -5.26
C ILE A 140 -6.85 -29.98 -4.36
N ARG A 141 -6.26 -30.73 -3.42
CA ARG A 141 -5.15 -30.22 -2.57
C ARG A 141 -3.81 -30.61 -3.19
N LEU A 142 -2.95 -29.61 -3.35
CA LEU A 142 -1.64 -29.77 -3.97
C LEU A 142 -0.54 -29.84 -2.89
N PRO A 143 0.51 -30.65 -3.08
CA PRO A 143 1.67 -30.66 -2.17
C PRO A 143 2.57 -29.43 -2.35
N PHE A 144 2.41 -28.70 -3.47
CA PHE A 144 3.19 -27.51 -3.85
C PHE A 144 2.30 -26.28 -4.02
N VAL A 145 2.92 -25.11 -4.18
CA VAL A 145 2.20 -23.85 -4.45
C VAL A 145 2.01 -23.72 -5.96
N PRO A 146 0.76 -23.66 -6.47
CA PRO A 146 0.52 -23.59 -7.91
C PRO A 146 0.98 -22.24 -8.49
N GLY A 147 1.58 -22.29 -9.69
CA GLY A 147 2.02 -21.13 -10.47
C GLY A 147 0.99 -20.69 -11.50
N THR A 148 0.78 -21.51 -12.52
CA THR A 148 -0.22 -21.31 -13.59
C THR A 148 -1.01 -22.59 -13.86
N VAL A 149 -2.23 -22.44 -14.40
CA VAL A 149 -3.21 -23.51 -14.62
C VAL A 149 -3.87 -23.38 -15.99
N GLU A 150 -4.12 -24.51 -16.68
CA GLU A 150 -4.82 -24.55 -17.97
C GLU A 150 -5.56 -25.88 -18.19
N TRP A 151 -6.72 -25.82 -18.86
CA TRP A 151 -7.48 -27.00 -19.26
C TRP A 151 -6.88 -27.65 -20.52
N VAL A 152 -6.55 -28.93 -20.47
CA VAL A 152 -5.75 -29.63 -21.50
C VAL A 152 -6.44 -30.91 -22.02
N TYR A 153 -7.71 -30.79 -22.39
CA TYR A 153 -8.51 -31.89 -22.94
C TYR A 153 -9.34 -31.44 -24.15
N LYS A 154 -9.65 -32.38 -25.05
CA LYS A 154 -10.53 -32.13 -26.20
C LYS A 154 -11.99 -32.27 -25.80
N GLN A 155 -12.86 -31.57 -26.50
CA GLN A 155 -14.30 -31.77 -26.36
C GLN A 155 -14.65 -33.23 -26.69
N GLY A 156 -15.30 -33.92 -25.75
CA GLY A 156 -15.62 -35.35 -25.86
C GLY A 156 -14.64 -36.29 -25.17
N ASP A 157 -13.52 -35.81 -24.63
CA ASP A 157 -12.63 -36.64 -23.80
C ASP A 157 -13.34 -37.08 -22.52
N VAL A 158 -13.12 -38.34 -22.13
CA VAL A 158 -13.71 -38.92 -20.90
C VAL A 158 -13.16 -38.21 -19.65
N LYS A 159 -11.86 -37.92 -19.64
CA LYS A 159 -11.16 -37.25 -18.53
C LYS A 159 -11.03 -35.76 -18.79
N ALA A 160 -11.47 -34.94 -17.83
CA ALA A 160 -11.27 -33.50 -17.88
C ALA A 160 -9.89 -33.17 -17.31
N LYS A 161 -8.87 -33.15 -18.17
CA LYS A 161 -7.48 -32.98 -17.75
C LYS A 161 -7.15 -31.52 -17.46
N LEU A 162 -6.47 -31.28 -16.35
CA LEU A 162 -6.02 -29.96 -15.91
C LEU A 162 -4.50 -29.96 -15.73
N ALA A 163 -3.80 -29.08 -16.42
CA ALA A 163 -2.37 -28.88 -16.25
C ALA A 163 -2.13 -27.80 -15.19
N ILE A 164 -1.29 -28.11 -14.20
CA ILE A 164 -0.91 -27.20 -13.12
C ILE A 164 0.60 -27.21 -13.00
N SER A 165 1.21 -26.03 -13.04
CA SER A 165 2.64 -25.87 -12.78
C SER A 165 2.92 -25.56 -11.31
N ASP A 166 4.09 -25.98 -10.84
CA ASP A 166 4.63 -25.55 -9.57
C ASP A 166 5.26 -24.15 -9.73
N ARG A 167 4.99 -23.25 -8.78
CA ARG A 167 5.50 -21.88 -8.78
C ARG A 167 7.02 -21.83 -8.63
N ASN A 168 7.60 -22.77 -7.91
CA ASN A 168 9.01 -22.72 -7.51
C ASN A 168 9.87 -23.75 -8.22
N SER A 169 9.28 -24.59 -9.09
CA SER A 169 10.00 -25.66 -9.77
C SER A 169 9.57 -25.77 -11.25
N PRO A 170 10.38 -26.42 -12.11
CA PRO A 170 10.05 -26.58 -13.53
C PRO A 170 8.97 -27.64 -13.81
N PHE A 171 8.37 -28.21 -12.78
CA PHE A 171 7.41 -29.29 -12.91
C PHE A 171 6.04 -28.82 -13.38
N VAL A 172 5.46 -29.60 -14.28
CA VAL A 172 4.05 -29.54 -14.66
C VAL A 172 3.39 -30.87 -14.31
N HIS A 173 2.23 -30.77 -13.68
CA HIS A 173 1.43 -31.88 -13.17
C HIS A 173 0.07 -31.89 -13.89
N ILE A 174 -0.34 -33.05 -14.38
CA ILE A 174 -1.66 -33.23 -15.02
C ILE A 174 -2.59 -33.93 -14.04
N TYR A 175 -3.72 -33.31 -13.72
CA TYR A 175 -4.77 -33.85 -12.85
C TYR A 175 -6.03 -34.18 -13.65
N ASP A 176 -6.83 -35.13 -13.15
CA ASP A 176 -8.18 -35.37 -13.67
C ASP A 176 -9.18 -34.64 -12.77
N ALA A 177 -9.75 -33.56 -13.29
CA ALA A 177 -10.69 -32.68 -12.59
C ALA A 177 -11.99 -33.38 -12.14
N ARG A 178 -12.33 -34.53 -12.73
CA ARG A 178 -13.54 -35.31 -12.37
C ARG A 178 -13.27 -36.46 -11.42
N SER A 179 -12.01 -36.85 -11.24
CA SER A 179 -11.65 -38.03 -10.45
C SER A 179 -11.81 -37.83 -8.94
N GLY A 180 -11.81 -36.58 -8.46
CA GLY A 180 -11.78 -36.26 -7.03
C GLY A 180 -10.49 -36.66 -6.31
N THR A 181 -9.46 -37.11 -7.05
CA THR A 181 -8.16 -37.51 -6.49
C THR A 181 -7.23 -36.32 -6.32
N ASN A 182 -6.39 -36.36 -5.29
CA ASN A 182 -5.33 -35.37 -5.06
C ASN A 182 -4.00 -35.74 -5.73
N GLU A 183 -3.95 -36.86 -6.45
CA GLU A 183 -2.75 -37.36 -7.10
C GLU A 183 -2.73 -36.97 -8.59
N PRO A 184 -1.60 -36.51 -9.12
CA PRO A 184 -1.48 -36.23 -10.55
C PRO A 184 -1.43 -37.53 -11.35
N ILE A 185 -2.06 -37.53 -12.53
CA ILE A 185 -1.97 -38.60 -13.52
C ILE A 185 -0.52 -38.77 -13.98
N ILE A 186 0.15 -37.65 -14.24
CA ILE A 186 1.54 -37.61 -14.71
C ILE A 186 2.16 -36.29 -14.28
N SER A 187 3.45 -36.33 -13.94
CA SER A 187 4.25 -35.16 -13.54
C SER A 187 5.58 -35.21 -14.27
N LYS A 188 6.04 -34.07 -14.80
CA LYS A 188 7.34 -34.00 -15.49
C LYS A 188 7.91 -32.58 -15.50
N GLU A 189 9.23 -32.50 -15.51
CA GLU A 189 9.97 -31.28 -15.81
C GLU A 189 9.84 -30.93 -17.31
N ILE A 190 9.25 -29.78 -17.61
CA ILE A 190 9.06 -29.30 -18.98
C ILE A 190 10.09 -28.23 -19.33
N HIS A 191 10.43 -27.37 -18.38
CA HIS A 191 11.33 -26.23 -18.56
C HIS A 191 12.59 -26.37 -17.69
N MET A 192 13.54 -25.45 -17.84
CA MET A 192 14.71 -25.34 -16.96
C MET A 192 14.45 -24.42 -15.74
N GLY A 193 13.34 -23.67 -15.76
CA GLY A 193 12.91 -22.80 -14.67
C GLY A 193 11.39 -22.84 -14.49
N PRO A 194 10.85 -22.10 -13.50
CA PRO A 194 9.42 -22.12 -13.21
C PRO A 194 8.57 -21.64 -14.40
N VAL A 195 7.45 -22.33 -14.63
CA VAL A 195 6.52 -22.01 -15.72
C VAL A 195 5.64 -20.84 -15.31
N LYS A 196 5.64 -19.76 -16.11
CA LYS A 196 4.82 -18.57 -15.81
C LYS A 196 3.47 -18.59 -16.51
N VAL A 197 3.42 -19.08 -17.75
CA VAL A 197 2.22 -19.08 -18.56
C VAL A 197 2.13 -20.35 -19.40
N MET A 198 0.91 -20.85 -19.59
CA MET A 198 0.62 -21.97 -20.48
C MET A 198 -0.73 -21.77 -21.17
N LYS A 199 -0.87 -22.29 -22.38
CA LYS A 199 -2.12 -22.26 -23.15
C LYS A 199 -2.27 -23.50 -24.01
N TYR A 200 -3.47 -24.08 -24.01
CA TYR A 200 -3.76 -25.27 -24.78
C TYR A 200 -4.32 -24.95 -26.16
N ASN A 201 -3.74 -25.55 -27.20
CA ASN A 201 -4.30 -25.53 -28.54
C ASN A 201 -5.07 -26.82 -28.79
N GLN A 202 -6.40 -26.73 -28.82
CA GLN A 202 -7.26 -27.90 -28.97
C GLN A 202 -7.18 -28.58 -30.34
N ILE A 203 -6.89 -27.81 -31.39
CA ILE A 203 -6.91 -28.30 -32.77
C ILE A 203 -5.71 -29.20 -33.04
N PHE A 204 -4.54 -28.81 -32.53
CA PHE A 204 -3.33 -29.62 -32.59
C PHE A 204 -3.08 -30.43 -31.31
N ASP A 205 -3.94 -30.30 -30.30
CA ASP A 205 -3.83 -30.94 -28.98
C ASP A 205 -2.41 -30.92 -28.44
N THR A 206 -1.96 -29.69 -28.24
CA THR A 206 -0.59 -29.34 -27.86
C THR A 206 -0.65 -28.11 -26.99
N VAL A 207 0.12 -28.11 -25.90
CA VAL A 207 0.25 -26.97 -25.00
C VAL A 207 1.50 -26.19 -25.36
N ILE A 208 1.36 -24.87 -25.40
CA ILE A 208 2.49 -23.95 -25.45
C ILE A 208 2.66 -23.40 -24.04
N SER A 209 3.89 -23.40 -23.53
CA SER A 209 4.21 -22.84 -22.22
C SER A 209 5.50 -22.04 -22.26
N ALA A 210 5.64 -21.08 -21.36
CA ALA A 210 6.86 -20.27 -21.24
C ALA A 210 7.33 -20.15 -19.79
N ASP A 211 8.66 -20.18 -19.60
CA ASP A 211 9.31 -20.01 -18.32
C ASP A 211 9.66 -18.54 -18.00
N GLU A 212 10.24 -18.33 -16.82
CA GLU A 212 10.75 -17.03 -16.35
C GLU A 212 11.82 -16.40 -17.25
N LYS A 213 12.53 -17.20 -18.04
CA LYS A 213 13.57 -16.72 -18.97
C LYS A 213 13.02 -16.43 -20.37
N GLY A 214 11.72 -16.64 -20.59
CA GLY A 214 11.06 -16.44 -21.88
C GLY A 214 11.30 -17.58 -22.88
N ILE A 215 11.76 -18.74 -22.42
CA ILE A 215 11.91 -19.94 -23.26
C ILE A 215 10.52 -20.53 -23.48
N ILE A 216 10.18 -20.78 -24.75
CA ILE A 216 8.91 -21.37 -25.14
C ILE A 216 9.10 -22.88 -25.41
N GLU A 217 8.23 -23.69 -24.81
CA GLU A 217 8.16 -25.14 -24.95
C GLU A 217 6.81 -25.56 -25.55
N TYR A 218 6.85 -26.61 -26.37
CA TYR A 218 5.69 -27.29 -26.93
C TYR A 218 5.64 -28.70 -26.37
N TRP A 219 4.48 -29.12 -25.86
CA TRP A 219 4.33 -30.46 -25.31
C TRP A 219 2.91 -31.00 -25.47
N CYS A 220 2.79 -32.32 -25.59
CA CYS A 220 1.52 -33.02 -25.64
C CYS A 220 0.97 -33.27 -24.21
N PRO A 221 -0.30 -32.96 -23.91
CA PRO A 221 -0.90 -33.21 -22.59
C PRO A 221 -0.87 -34.66 -22.12
N ALA A 222 -0.86 -35.62 -23.05
CA ALA A 222 -0.90 -37.04 -22.70
C ALA A 222 0.47 -37.59 -22.27
N THR A 223 1.56 -37.09 -22.87
CA THR A 223 2.92 -37.64 -22.70
C THR A 223 3.89 -36.67 -22.05
N LEU A 224 3.56 -35.38 -21.94
CA LEU A 224 4.46 -34.31 -21.51
C LEU A 224 5.78 -34.31 -22.32
N GLN A 225 5.69 -34.64 -23.60
CA GLN A 225 6.81 -34.69 -24.55
C GLN A 225 6.54 -33.80 -25.76
N PHE A 226 7.61 -33.43 -26.46
CA PHE A 226 7.53 -32.62 -27.68
C PHE A 226 6.69 -33.33 -28.77
N PRO A 227 5.71 -32.65 -29.40
CA PRO A 227 4.77 -33.29 -30.31
C PRO A 227 5.26 -33.28 -31.77
N GLU A 228 6.24 -34.14 -32.08
CA GLU A 228 6.92 -34.20 -33.40
C GLU A 228 5.96 -34.33 -34.59
N ASP A 229 4.86 -35.05 -34.41
CA ASP A 229 3.83 -35.37 -35.40
C ASP A 229 2.81 -34.26 -35.61
N ARG A 230 2.85 -33.20 -34.78
CA ARG A 230 1.82 -32.13 -34.76
C ARG A 230 2.37 -30.75 -35.13
N VAL A 231 3.69 -30.59 -35.10
CA VAL A 231 4.41 -29.39 -35.55
C VAL A 231 5.28 -29.72 -36.76
N SER A 232 5.74 -28.70 -37.48
CA SER A 232 6.52 -28.85 -38.72
C SER A 232 8.02 -28.61 -38.53
N PHE A 233 8.51 -28.57 -37.30
CA PHE A 233 9.91 -28.33 -36.96
C PHE A 233 10.38 -29.37 -35.94
N LYS A 234 11.68 -29.72 -36.01
CA LYS A 234 12.30 -30.67 -35.07
C LYS A 234 13.28 -29.97 -34.12
N LEU A 235 14.00 -28.97 -34.62
CA LEU A 235 14.92 -28.17 -33.81
C LEU A 235 14.33 -26.77 -33.59
N LYS A 236 14.50 -26.23 -32.38
CA LYS A 236 14.05 -24.88 -32.05
C LYS A 236 14.80 -23.80 -32.84
N SER A 237 16.00 -24.10 -33.36
CA SER A 237 16.76 -23.22 -34.26
C SER A 237 16.03 -22.92 -35.57
N ASP A 238 15.13 -23.80 -36.01
CA ASP A 238 14.37 -23.64 -37.26
C ASP A 238 13.15 -22.72 -37.10
N THR A 239 12.92 -22.25 -35.86
CA THR A 239 11.79 -21.44 -35.44
C THR A 239 12.21 -20.02 -35.07
N SER A 240 11.25 -19.17 -34.73
CA SER A 240 11.51 -17.85 -34.16
C SER A 240 11.19 -17.80 -32.66
N LEU A 241 11.06 -18.94 -31.99
CA LEU A 241 10.63 -19.00 -30.59
C LEU A 241 11.64 -18.35 -29.62
N PHE A 242 12.93 -18.33 -29.98
CA PHE A 242 13.97 -17.64 -29.22
C PHE A 242 13.95 -16.11 -29.34
N GLU A 243 13.06 -15.53 -30.14
CA GLU A 243 12.99 -14.07 -30.31
C GLU A 243 12.74 -13.33 -28.99
N VAL A 244 11.99 -13.97 -28.09
CA VAL A 244 11.69 -13.47 -26.74
C VAL A 244 12.97 -13.42 -25.90
N VAL A 245 13.73 -14.52 -25.89
CA VAL A 245 15.03 -14.63 -25.18
C VAL A 245 16.07 -13.68 -25.78
N LYS A 246 16.13 -13.55 -27.11
CA LYS A 246 16.99 -12.58 -27.81
C LYS A 246 16.68 -11.15 -27.42
N SER A 247 15.40 -10.85 -27.19
CA SER A 247 14.92 -9.54 -26.71
C SER A 247 15.13 -9.35 -25.20
N LYS A 248 15.75 -10.32 -24.50
CA LYS A 248 16.00 -10.32 -23.05
C LYS A 248 14.73 -10.04 -22.21
N THR A 249 13.60 -10.57 -22.66
CA THR A 249 12.30 -10.41 -21.99
C THR A 249 11.68 -11.78 -21.70
N PHE A 250 10.60 -11.81 -20.92
CA PHE A 250 9.78 -13.00 -20.68
C PHE A 250 8.37 -12.84 -21.27
N VAL A 251 7.58 -13.92 -21.20
CA VAL A 251 6.21 -13.94 -21.72
C VAL A 251 5.21 -13.66 -20.60
N SER A 252 4.32 -12.69 -20.79
CA SER A 252 3.28 -12.29 -19.83
C SER A 252 1.93 -12.98 -20.07
N ALA A 253 1.57 -13.26 -21.32
CA ALA A 253 0.38 -14.03 -21.67
C ALA A 253 0.56 -14.72 -23.03
N ILE A 254 -0.16 -15.84 -23.21
CA ILE A 254 -0.21 -16.59 -24.47
C ILE A 254 -1.69 -16.80 -24.80
N GLU A 255 -2.08 -16.46 -26.02
CA GLU A 255 -3.44 -16.76 -26.53
C GLU A 255 -3.37 -17.42 -27.90
N VAL A 256 -4.15 -18.49 -28.07
CA VAL A 256 -4.21 -19.27 -29.30
C VAL A 256 -5.39 -18.78 -30.13
N SER A 257 -5.19 -18.64 -31.44
CA SER A 257 -6.29 -18.24 -32.33
C SER A 257 -7.40 -19.30 -32.32
N PRO A 258 -8.68 -18.93 -32.52
CA PRO A 258 -9.78 -19.89 -32.54
C PRO A 258 -9.65 -20.99 -33.60
N ASP A 259 -8.94 -20.72 -34.70
CA ASP A 259 -8.61 -21.70 -35.74
C ASP A 259 -7.34 -22.51 -35.44
N GLY A 260 -6.68 -22.27 -34.31
CA GLY A 260 -5.50 -22.96 -33.81
C GLY A 260 -4.23 -22.74 -34.62
N LYS A 261 -4.30 -22.04 -35.76
CA LYS A 261 -3.17 -21.91 -36.70
C LYS A 261 -2.10 -20.94 -36.22
N GLN A 262 -2.43 -20.09 -35.27
CA GLN A 262 -1.56 -19.04 -34.77
C GLN A 262 -1.68 -18.92 -33.25
N PHE A 263 -0.67 -18.34 -32.64
CA PHE A 263 -0.75 -17.89 -31.27
C PHE A 263 -0.06 -16.53 -31.14
N ALA A 264 -0.57 -15.71 -30.24
CA ALA A 264 -0.01 -14.42 -29.88
C ALA A 264 0.59 -14.51 -28.48
N ILE A 265 1.70 -13.81 -28.30
CA ILE A 265 2.30 -13.60 -26.99
C ILE A 265 2.40 -12.11 -26.72
N THR A 266 2.19 -11.75 -25.45
CA THR A 266 2.48 -10.42 -24.93
C THR A 266 3.67 -10.49 -24.00
N SER A 267 4.52 -9.46 -24.08
CA SER A 267 5.76 -9.38 -23.31
C SER A 267 5.90 -7.97 -22.71
N PRO A 268 6.61 -7.81 -21.56
CA PRO A 268 6.81 -6.50 -20.92
C PRO A 268 7.54 -5.45 -21.78
N ASP A 269 8.19 -5.89 -22.86
CA ASP A 269 8.86 -5.03 -23.85
C ASP A 269 7.90 -4.30 -24.79
N ARG A 270 6.60 -4.24 -24.44
CA ARG A 270 5.53 -3.57 -25.20
C ARG A 270 5.39 -4.08 -26.62
N LYS A 271 5.72 -5.36 -26.86
CA LYS A 271 5.61 -5.99 -28.17
C LYS A 271 4.66 -7.18 -28.11
N ILE A 272 3.73 -7.20 -29.06
CA ILE A 272 2.88 -8.36 -29.32
C ILE A 272 3.50 -9.14 -30.48
N ARG A 273 3.87 -10.39 -30.24
CA ARG A 273 4.46 -11.26 -31.26
C ARG A 273 3.45 -12.33 -31.63
N VAL A 274 3.15 -12.45 -32.92
CA VAL A 274 2.24 -13.45 -33.47
C VAL A 274 3.04 -14.48 -34.25
N PHE A 275 2.85 -15.75 -33.93
CA PHE A 275 3.57 -16.87 -34.50
C PHE A 275 2.61 -17.77 -35.28
N TYR A 276 3.14 -18.42 -36.31
CA TYR A 276 2.48 -19.59 -36.88
C TYR A 276 2.67 -20.78 -35.94
N PHE A 277 1.57 -21.40 -35.52
CA PHE A 277 1.60 -22.46 -34.52
C PHE A 277 2.45 -23.66 -34.98
N ARG A 278 2.18 -24.18 -36.19
CA ARG A 278 2.85 -25.38 -36.72
C ARG A 278 4.34 -25.18 -36.96
N SER A 279 4.75 -24.03 -37.49
CA SER A 279 6.16 -23.79 -37.84
C SER A 279 6.97 -23.09 -36.75
N GLY A 280 6.33 -22.55 -35.72
CA GLY A 280 6.99 -21.75 -34.69
C GLY A 280 7.65 -20.46 -35.21
N LYS A 281 7.40 -20.09 -36.48
CA LYS A 281 7.99 -18.91 -37.11
C LYS A 281 7.19 -17.66 -36.77
N LEU A 282 7.91 -16.57 -36.53
CA LEU A 282 7.32 -15.26 -36.26
C LEU A 282 6.58 -14.80 -37.53
N ARG A 283 5.26 -14.63 -37.42
CA ARG A 283 4.43 -14.11 -38.50
C ARG A 283 4.54 -12.60 -38.54
N ARG A 284 4.33 -11.95 -37.39
CA ARG A 284 4.34 -10.49 -37.23
C ARG A 284 4.70 -10.09 -35.82
N GLN A 285 5.26 -8.91 -35.70
CA GLN A 285 5.48 -8.22 -34.44
C GLN A 285 4.78 -6.88 -34.49
N TYR A 286 4.10 -6.54 -33.41
CA TYR A 286 3.40 -5.27 -33.24
C TYR A 286 4.01 -4.55 -32.04
N ASP A 287 4.19 -3.25 -32.20
CA ASP A 287 4.66 -2.38 -31.13
C ASP A 287 3.43 -1.73 -30.48
N GLU A 288 3.24 -1.99 -29.20
CA GLU A 288 2.16 -1.45 -28.37
C GLU A 288 2.42 0.02 -28.00
N SER A 289 3.65 0.52 -28.16
CA SER A 289 3.99 1.94 -27.93
C SER A 289 3.54 2.87 -29.05
N LEU A 290 3.18 2.34 -30.22
CA LEU A 290 2.73 3.11 -31.37
C LEU A 290 1.20 3.17 -31.38
N GLU A 291 0.64 4.38 -31.40
CA GLU A 291 -0.80 4.64 -31.32
C GLU A 291 -1.64 4.02 -32.46
N VAL A 292 -1.02 3.38 -33.48
CA VAL A 292 -1.68 3.04 -34.76
C VAL A 292 -1.33 1.64 -35.39
N VAL A 293 -2.07 0.52 -35.12
CA VAL A 293 -1.96 -0.81 -35.82
C VAL A 293 -3.27 -1.49 -36.35
N ASN A 294 -3.26 -1.92 -37.63
CA ASN A 294 -4.31 -2.64 -38.40
C ASN A 294 -3.76 -4.04 -38.65
N LEU A 295 -4.57 -5.08 -38.45
CA LEU A 295 -4.14 -6.47 -38.55
C LEU A 295 -3.73 -6.92 -39.98
N GLN A 296 -3.98 -6.13 -41.03
CA GLN A 296 -3.46 -6.33 -42.41
C GLN A 296 -2.69 -5.14 -43.00
N THR A 297 -2.94 -3.91 -42.52
CA THR A 297 -2.36 -2.66 -43.06
C THR A 297 -1.39 -1.93 -42.11
N ASN A 298 -1.21 -2.40 -40.88
CA ASN A 298 -0.39 -1.74 -39.84
C ASN A 298 -0.86 -0.31 -39.45
N LYS A 299 -2.18 -0.03 -39.43
CA LYS A 299 -2.83 1.21 -38.94
C LYS A 299 -3.95 1.05 -37.86
N VAL A 300 -3.98 1.73 -36.71
CA VAL A 300 -5.01 1.50 -35.65
C VAL A 300 -6.37 1.66 -36.27
N ALA A 301 -7.19 0.63 -36.08
CA ALA A 301 -8.59 0.68 -36.42
C ALA A 301 -9.36 1.55 -35.43
N ARG A 302 -9.14 1.35 -34.12
CA ARG A 302 -9.76 2.11 -33.03
C ARG A 302 -8.96 2.00 -31.73
N ILE A 303 -8.96 3.06 -30.92
CA ILE A 303 -8.44 3.07 -29.55
C ILE A 303 -9.64 3.03 -28.60
N LEU A 304 -9.71 2.03 -27.73
CA LEU A 304 -10.71 1.97 -26.64
C LEU A 304 -10.03 2.46 -25.36
N GLY A 305 -10.71 3.28 -24.54
CA GLY A 305 -10.19 3.81 -23.28
C GLY A 305 -9.36 5.11 -23.38
N LYS A 306 -9.60 5.95 -24.39
CA LYS A 306 -8.76 7.12 -24.72
C LYS A 306 -8.81 8.29 -23.71
N VAL A 307 -9.80 8.32 -22.80
CA VAL A 307 -10.13 9.52 -21.98
C VAL A 307 -9.89 9.33 -20.46
N GLU A 308 -9.43 8.15 -20.03
CA GLU A 308 -9.26 7.85 -18.59
C GLU A 308 -7.81 8.01 -18.15
N ASN A 309 -7.49 9.21 -17.62
CA ASN A 309 -6.14 9.67 -17.28
C ASN A 309 -5.43 8.93 -16.12
N ASN A 310 -5.82 7.70 -15.75
CA ASN A 310 -5.12 6.95 -14.67
C ASN A 310 -5.36 5.42 -14.62
N ASP A 311 -6.26 4.85 -15.44
CA ASP A 311 -6.61 3.43 -15.32
C ASP A 311 -5.80 2.55 -16.28
N ARG A 312 -4.85 1.79 -15.72
CA ARG A 312 -4.04 0.82 -16.48
C ARG A 312 -4.71 -0.55 -16.49
N PHE A 313 -5.36 -0.91 -17.61
CA PHE A 313 -5.96 -2.23 -17.77
C PHE A 313 -4.90 -3.35 -17.84
N LEU A 314 -5.11 -4.44 -17.10
CA LEU A 314 -4.14 -5.54 -16.96
C LEU A 314 -4.57 -6.83 -17.65
N LYS A 315 -5.83 -7.23 -17.44
CA LYS A 315 -6.43 -8.42 -18.06
C LYS A 315 -7.72 -8.01 -18.73
N ILE A 316 -7.93 -8.58 -19.91
CA ILE A 316 -9.10 -8.35 -20.73
C ILE A 316 -9.73 -9.69 -21.11
N ALA A 317 -11.05 -9.72 -21.20
CA ALA A 317 -11.81 -10.85 -21.70
C ALA A 317 -12.90 -10.34 -22.64
N LEU A 318 -13.00 -10.93 -23.83
CA LEU A 318 -13.90 -10.46 -24.88
C LEU A 318 -15.08 -11.42 -25.03
N TYR A 319 -16.29 -10.90 -24.86
CA TYR A 319 -17.53 -11.54 -25.26
C TYR A 319 -17.95 -11.02 -26.64
N GLN A 320 -17.96 -11.90 -27.66
CA GLN A 320 -18.30 -11.52 -29.04
C GLN A 320 -19.74 -11.86 -29.45
N GLY A 321 -20.57 -12.34 -28.51
CA GLY A 321 -21.89 -12.88 -28.84
C GLY A 321 -21.83 -14.22 -29.57
N ASP A 322 -22.98 -14.86 -29.76
CA ASP A 322 -23.07 -16.17 -30.38
C ASP A 322 -22.66 -16.12 -31.86
N ARG A 323 -21.52 -16.75 -32.18
CA ARG A 323 -21.01 -16.88 -33.55
C ARG A 323 -21.80 -17.92 -34.36
N ASN A 324 -22.80 -18.59 -33.78
CA ASN A 324 -23.32 -19.85 -34.29
C ASN A 324 -24.85 -20.08 -34.17
N SER A 325 -25.66 -19.03 -34.24
CA SER A 325 -27.14 -19.14 -34.28
C SER A 325 -27.72 -19.92 -35.50
N LYS A 326 -26.88 -20.55 -36.34
CA LYS A 326 -27.31 -21.43 -37.43
C LYS A 326 -26.96 -22.92 -37.27
N LYS A 327 -26.28 -23.38 -36.21
CA LYS A 327 -25.83 -24.80 -36.16
C LYS A 327 -26.19 -25.65 -34.95
N VAL A 328 -26.90 -25.17 -33.93
CA VAL A 328 -27.35 -26.04 -32.83
C VAL A 328 -28.82 -25.82 -32.49
N ARG A 329 -29.70 -26.56 -33.18
CA ARG A 329 -30.93 -27.22 -32.65
C ARG A 329 -31.70 -27.83 -33.82
N LYS A 330 -31.33 -29.05 -34.23
CA LYS A 330 -32.32 -29.98 -34.83
C LYS A 330 -32.94 -30.74 -33.67
N ILE A 331 -34.04 -30.20 -33.14
CA ILE A 331 -34.98 -30.95 -32.32
C ILE A 331 -35.99 -31.57 -33.31
N PRO A 332 -36.40 -32.84 -33.15
CA PRO A 332 -37.36 -33.48 -34.04
C PRO A 332 -38.70 -32.74 -34.03
N ALA A 333 -39.36 -32.71 -35.19
CA ALA A 333 -40.62 -32.02 -35.42
C ALA A 333 -41.77 -32.64 -34.61
N ALA A 334 -42.12 -32.01 -33.48
CA ALA A 334 -43.44 -32.13 -32.84
C ALA A 334 -43.63 -31.02 -31.80
N ALA A 335 -43.68 -29.76 -32.25
CA ALA A 335 -44.32 -28.61 -31.58
C ALA A 335 -44.04 -27.34 -32.41
N ALA A 336 -44.60 -27.30 -33.62
CA ALA A 336 -44.69 -26.05 -34.37
C ALA A 336 -45.85 -25.24 -33.78
N ASN A 337 -45.53 -24.26 -32.93
CA ASN A 337 -46.29 -23.02 -32.72
C ASN A 337 -45.68 -22.25 -31.54
N VAL A 338 -44.60 -21.50 -31.78
CA VAL A 338 -44.21 -20.36 -30.92
C VAL A 338 -43.64 -19.28 -31.83
N ASN A 339 -44.21 -18.07 -31.71
CA ASN A 339 -43.86 -16.85 -32.42
C ASN A 339 -42.33 -16.62 -32.51
N GLU A 340 -41.83 -16.29 -33.71
CA GLU A 340 -40.52 -15.69 -33.91
C GLU A 340 -40.52 -14.26 -33.33
N GLY A 341 -40.35 -14.14 -32.02
CA GLY A 341 -39.85 -12.92 -31.42
C GLY A 341 -38.38 -12.79 -31.80
N LYS A 342 -38.00 -11.71 -32.51
CA LYS A 342 -36.60 -11.34 -32.70
C LYS A 342 -35.99 -11.11 -31.30
N ASP A 343 -35.29 -12.09 -30.76
CA ASP A 343 -34.49 -11.88 -29.56
C ASP A 343 -33.52 -10.71 -29.80
N PRO A 344 -33.42 -9.75 -28.88
CA PRO A 344 -32.56 -8.59 -29.05
C PRO A 344 -31.10 -9.05 -29.19
N LEU A 345 -30.45 -8.60 -30.26
CA LEU A 345 -29.05 -8.95 -30.57
C LEU A 345 -28.15 -8.54 -29.40
N THR A 346 -27.60 -9.52 -28.67
CA THR A 346 -26.69 -9.29 -27.54
C THR A 346 -25.46 -8.50 -28.00
N ASP A 347 -25.11 -7.45 -27.26
CA ASP A 347 -23.97 -6.61 -27.60
C ASP A 347 -22.63 -7.29 -27.30
N PRO A 348 -21.62 -7.12 -28.18
CA PRO A 348 -20.26 -7.53 -27.86
C PRO A 348 -19.73 -6.66 -26.73
N THR A 349 -19.06 -7.28 -25.76
CA THR A 349 -18.60 -6.61 -24.55
C THR A 349 -17.19 -7.05 -24.21
N LEU A 350 -16.28 -6.09 -24.03
CA LEU A 350 -14.95 -6.31 -23.50
C LEU A 350 -14.97 -6.00 -22.01
N LEU A 351 -14.63 -7.02 -21.22
CA LEU A 351 -14.51 -6.96 -19.78
C LEU A 351 -13.04 -6.73 -19.42
N CYS A 352 -12.75 -5.67 -18.66
CA CYS A 352 -11.39 -5.32 -18.26
C CYS A 352 -11.28 -5.21 -16.74
N CYS A 353 -10.13 -5.59 -16.18
CA CYS A 353 -9.71 -5.19 -14.84
C CYS A 353 -8.50 -4.26 -14.93
N ALA A 354 -8.37 -3.35 -13.96
CA ALA A 354 -7.32 -2.34 -13.93
C ALA A 354 -6.40 -2.47 -12.69
N PHE A 355 -5.17 -1.98 -12.82
CA PHE A 355 -4.15 -2.08 -11.79
C PHE A 355 -4.60 -1.43 -10.47
N LYS A 356 -4.64 -2.24 -9.40
CA LYS A 356 -5.07 -1.84 -8.04
C LYS A 356 -6.49 -1.26 -7.97
N LYS A 357 -7.38 -1.64 -8.90
CA LYS A 357 -8.79 -1.22 -8.87
C LYS A 357 -9.68 -2.37 -8.41
N HIS A 358 -10.57 -2.08 -7.47
CA HIS A 358 -11.60 -2.99 -6.96
C HIS A 358 -12.81 -3.10 -7.90
N ARG A 359 -12.65 -2.85 -9.21
CA ARG A 359 -13.78 -2.80 -10.14
C ARG A 359 -13.46 -3.45 -11.48
N ILE A 360 -14.50 -3.94 -12.14
CA ILE A 360 -14.47 -4.38 -13.53
C ILE A 360 -15.11 -3.33 -14.43
N TYR A 361 -14.58 -3.18 -15.64
CA TYR A 361 -15.02 -2.20 -16.61
C TYR A 361 -15.61 -2.90 -17.83
N LEU A 362 -16.77 -2.46 -18.30
CA LEU A 362 -17.41 -2.98 -19.50
C LEU A 362 -17.30 -1.98 -20.65
N PHE A 363 -16.64 -2.36 -21.72
CA PHE A 363 -16.67 -1.64 -22.98
C PHE A 363 -17.62 -2.35 -23.93
N SER A 364 -18.68 -1.67 -24.37
CA SER A 364 -19.63 -2.21 -25.34
C SER A 364 -19.59 -1.40 -26.64
N ARG A 365 -20.69 -1.39 -27.41
CA ARG A 365 -20.86 -0.48 -28.54
C ARG A 365 -21.49 0.86 -28.16
N ARG A 366 -21.95 0.99 -26.92
CA ARG A 366 -22.63 2.19 -26.41
C ARG A 366 -21.64 3.07 -25.70
N GLU A 367 -21.62 4.34 -26.09
CA GLU A 367 -21.01 5.37 -25.25
C GLU A 367 -21.86 5.56 -24.00
N PRO A 368 -21.24 5.94 -22.87
CA PRO A 368 -21.97 6.21 -21.64
C PRO A 368 -22.95 7.38 -21.83
N GLU A 369 -24.17 7.23 -21.33
CA GLU A 369 -25.13 8.33 -21.19
C GLU A 369 -24.82 9.10 -19.88
N GLU A 370 -24.78 10.43 -19.92
CA GLU A 370 -24.69 11.24 -18.69
C GLU A 370 -26.05 11.23 -17.98
N PRO A 371 -26.16 10.66 -16.77
CA PRO A 371 -27.43 10.60 -16.07
C PRO A 371 -27.84 11.99 -15.56
N GLU A 372 -29.12 12.37 -15.74
CA GLU A 372 -29.71 13.60 -15.18
C GLU A 372 -29.72 13.60 -13.63
N ASP A 373 -29.56 12.44 -13.01
CA ASP A 373 -29.58 12.21 -11.56
C ASP A 373 -28.20 11.75 -11.07
N THR A 374 -27.51 12.62 -10.31
CA THR A 374 -26.15 12.41 -9.78
C THR A 374 -26.00 11.15 -8.90
N THR A 375 -27.11 10.56 -8.46
CA THR A 375 -27.13 9.32 -7.66
C THR A 375 -27.04 8.02 -8.49
N LYS A 376 -27.21 8.11 -9.82
CA LYS A 376 -27.19 6.96 -10.75
C LYS A 376 -25.97 7.02 -11.68
N GLY A 377 -24.77 7.13 -11.10
CA GLY A 377 -23.51 7.13 -11.85
C GLY A 377 -23.25 5.85 -12.66
N ARG A 378 -22.22 5.91 -13.52
CA ARG A 378 -21.77 4.78 -14.38
C ARG A 378 -21.18 3.60 -13.59
N ASP A 379 -20.81 3.86 -12.33
CA ASP A 379 -20.23 2.89 -11.41
C ASP A 379 -21.32 2.24 -10.57
N VAL A 380 -21.46 0.92 -10.71
CA VAL A 380 -22.48 0.13 -10.02
C VAL A 380 -21.88 -0.50 -8.76
N PHE A 381 -22.33 -0.02 -7.61
CA PHE A 381 -22.00 -0.53 -6.28
C PHE A 381 -22.90 -1.72 -5.93
N ASN A 382 -22.51 -2.92 -6.37
CA ASN A 382 -23.25 -4.15 -6.05
C ASN A 382 -23.13 -4.59 -4.58
N GLU A 383 -22.20 -4.00 -3.84
CA GLU A 383 -21.98 -4.18 -2.40
C GLU A 383 -21.90 -2.77 -1.81
N LYS A 384 -22.57 -2.51 -0.67
CA LYS A 384 -22.41 -1.22 0.02
C LYS A 384 -20.92 -1.07 0.36
N PRO A 385 -20.22 -0.07 -0.19
CA PRO A 385 -18.84 0.20 0.22
C PRO A 385 -18.82 0.45 1.73
N PRO A 386 -17.73 0.08 2.43
CA PRO A 386 -17.45 0.66 3.73
C PRO A 386 -17.56 2.18 3.62
N ALA A 387 -18.12 2.85 4.64
CA ALA A 387 -18.41 4.28 4.62
C ALA A 387 -17.17 5.15 4.26
N ASP A 388 -15.98 4.62 4.50
CA ASP A 388 -14.68 5.23 4.23
C ASP A 388 -14.37 5.40 2.73
N GLU A 389 -14.94 4.57 1.83
CA GLU A 389 -14.67 4.61 0.39
C GLU A 389 -15.71 5.38 -0.44
N LEU A 390 -16.93 5.58 0.09
CA LEU A 390 -17.91 6.50 -0.52
C LEU A 390 -17.39 7.95 -0.54
N LEU A 391 -16.49 8.28 0.40
CA LEU A 391 -15.78 9.55 0.44
C LEU A 391 -14.65 9.61 -0.61
N ALA A 392 -13.90 8.52 -0.80
CA ALA A 392 -12.79 8.45 -1.77
C ALA A 392 -13.24 8.47 -3.24
N ALA A 393 -14.43 7.95 -3.56
CA ALA A 393 -14.98 7.98 -4.92
C ALA A 393 -15.33 9.39 -5.42
N SER A 394 -15.48 10.36 -4.51
CA SER A 394 -15.79 11.76 -4.85
C SER A 394 -14.56 12.58 -5.29
N ASP A 395 -13.35 12.07 -5.09
CA ASP A 395 -12.09 12.80 -5.32
C ASP A 395 -11.26 12.33 -6.54
N ILE A 396 -11.75 11.38 -7.35
CA ILE A 396 -11.04 10.84 -8.54
C ILE A 396 -11.20 11.76 -9.77
N GLY A 397 -11.04 13.07 -9.57
CA GLY A 397 -11.20 14.10 -10.59
C GLY A 397 -9.91 14.70 -11.15
N LYS A 398 -8.70 14.29 -10.71
CA LYS A 398 -7.44 14.90 -11.17
C LYS A 398 -6.32 13.88 -11.45
N SER A 399 -5.69 14.04 -12.62
CA SER A 399 -4.73 13.16 -13.32
C SER A 399 -3.34 13.04 -12.67
N VAL A 400 -2.62 11.91 -12.86
CA VAL A 400 -1.20 11.78 -12.47
C VAL A 400 -0.33 11.19 -13.60
N THR A 401 0.75 11.90 -13.92
CA THR A 401 1.88 11.56 -14.79
C THR A 401 2.93 10.68 -14.06
N THR A 402 3.63 9.79 -14.76
CA THR A 402 4.67 8.90 -14.18
C THR A 402 5.95 9.65 -13.76
N SER A 403 6.24 9.74 -12.46
CA SER A 403 7.45 10.36 -11.89
C SER A 403 8.52 9.34 -11.47
N LEU A 404 9.81 9.72 -11.58
CA LEU A 404 10.96 8.97 -11.03
C LEU A 404 10.93 8.97 -9.49
N PRO A 405 11.53 7.98 -8.81
CA PRO A 405 11.48 7.91 -7.34
C PRO A 405 12.21 9.07 -6.67
N GLU A 406 11.50 9.74 -5.77
CA GLU A 406 12.05 10.85 -4.98
C GLU A 406 12.70 10.42 -3.67
N ASN A 407 12.63 9.14 -3.29
CA ASN A 407 13.12 8.65 -2.01
C ASN A 407 13.75 7.25 -2.12
N VAL A 408 14.90 7.04 -1.47
CA VAL A 408 15.63 5.77 -1.36
C VAL A 408 16.09 5.55 0.07
N ILE A 409 16.09 4.30 0.52
CA ILE A 409 16.66 3.89 1.80
C ILE A 409 17.91 3.08 1.50
N MET A 410 19.04 3.47 2.06
CA MET A 410 20.31 2.75 1.95
C MET A 410 20.58 2.02 3.26
N HIS A 411 20.49 0.70 3.22
CA HIS A 411 20.78 -0.17 4.35
C HIS A 411 22.30 -0.35 4.47
N THR A 412 22.89 0.10 5.58
CA THR A 412 24.33 -0.07 5.85
C THR A 412 24.55 -0.92 7.09
N SER A 413 25.77 -1.44 7.28
CA SER A 413 26.13 -2.21 8.48
C SER A 413 26.03 -1.42 9.79
N LEU A 414 25.92 -0.08 9.72
CA LEU A 414 25.84 0.83 10.88
C LEU A 414 24.46 1.51 10.99
N GLY A 415 23.49 1.10 10.18
CA GLY A 415 22.12 1.63 10.19
C GLY A 415 21.64 2.12 8.83
N ASP A 416 20.37 2.52 8.79
CA ASP A 416 19.71 2.94 7.57
C ASP A 416 19.89 4.43 7.30
N ILE A 417 20.24 4.79 6.06
CA ILE A 417 20.36 6.17 5.60
C ILE A 417 19.18 6.46 4.66
N HIS A 418 18.26 7.32 5.11
CA HIS A 418 17.09 7.75 4.32
C HIS A 418 17.45 8.94 3.43
N ILE A 419 17.36 8.78 2.12
CA ILE A 419 17.82 9.73 1.13
C ILE A 419 16.64 10.19 0.27
N LYS A 420 16.36 11.49 0.26
CA LYS A 420 15.56 12.17 -0.75
C LYS A 420 16.39 12.36 -2.02
N LEU A 421 15.83 12.12 -3.20
CA LEU A 421 16.45 12.31 -4.51
C LEU A 421 15.82 13.49 -5.26
N TYR A 422 16.52 14.02 -6.26
CA TYR A 422 16.09 15.20 -7.04
C TYR A 422 15.82 14.86 -8.52
N PRO A 423 14.78 14.06 -8.83
CA PRO A 423 14.54 13.56 -10.18
C PRO A 423 14.15 14.62 -11.21
N GLU A 424 13.65 15.79 -10.79
CA GLU A 424 13.31 16.88 -11.70
C GLU A 424 14.56 17.62 -12.19
N GLU A 425 15.51 17.84 -11.29
CA GLU A 425 16.74 18.60 -11.56
C GLU A 425 17.87 17.75 -12.14
N CYS A 426 17.96 16.47 -11.76
CA CYS A 426 18.99 15.54 -12.23
C CYS A 426 18.40 14.17 -12.61
N PRO A 427 17.52 14.14 -13.64
CA PRO A 427 16.77 12.95 -14.02
C PRO A 427 17.67 11.77 -14.39
N LYS A 428 18.79 11.99 -15.11
CA LYS A 428 19.69 10.89 -15.51
C LYS A 428 20.44 10.34 -14.31
N THR A 429 20.88 11.20 -13.41
CA THR A 429 21.62 10.80 -12.20
C THR A 429 20.71 10.00 -11.28
N VAL A 430 19.47 10.44 -11.09
CA VAL A 430 18.47 9.73 -10.28
C VAL A 430 18.02 8.42 -10.95
N GLU A 431 17.84 8.40 -12.27
CA GLU A 431 17.56 7.17 -13.02
C GLU A 431 18.71 6.16 -12.87
N ASN A 432 19.96 6.60 -13.04
CA ASN A 432 21.16 5.78 -12.87
C ASN A 432 21.24 5.21 -11.47
N PHE A 433 21.16 6.07 -10.44
CA PHE A 433 21.25 5.67 -9.05
C PHE A 433 20.12 4.70 -8.64
N THR A 434 18.86 5.04 -8.94
CA THR A 434 17.70 4.21 -8.54
C THR A 434 17.66 2.88 -9.30
N THR A 435 18.12 2.85 -10.55
CA THR A 435 18.21 1.61 -11.32
C THR A 435 19.34 0.72 -10.82
N HIS A 436 20.50 1.28 -10.47
CA HIS A 436 21.55 0.50 -9.77
C HIS A 436 21.06 -0.05 -8.43
N CYS A 437 20.30 0.73 -7.64
CA CYS A 437 19.68 0.25 -6.40
C CYS A 437 18.74 -0.94 -6.67
N ARG A 438 17.84 -0.83 -7.66
CA ARG A 438 16.90 -1.92 -8.01
C ARG A 438 17.59 -3.18 -8.52
N ASN A 439 18.74 -3.00 -9.17
CA ASN A 439 19.54 -4.11 -9.69
C ASN A 439 20.42 -4.77 -8.61
N GLY A 440 20.37 -4.30 -7.35
CA GLY A 440 21.24 -4.77 -6.27
C GLY A 440 22.71 -4.46 -6.51
N TYR A 441 23.03 -3.49 -7.38
CA TYR A 441 24.41 -3.18 -7.77
C TYR A 441 25.24 -2.66 -6.59
N TYR A 442 24.60 -1.96 -5.65
CA TYR A 442 25.24 -1.42 -4.46
C TYR A 442 25.26 -2.39 -3.27
N ASP A 443 24.68 -3.59 -3.42
CA ASP A 443 24.58 -4.53 -2.31
C ASP A 443 25.96 -5.05 -1.91
N ASN A 444 26.25 -5.01 -0.60
CA ASN A 444 27.53 -5.41 0.01
C ASN A 444 28.76 -4.58 -0.40
N LEU A 445 28.58 -3.42 -1.05
CA LEU A 445 29.70 -2.53 -1.33
C LEU A 445 30.18 -1.80 -0.08
N ILE A 446 31.49 -1.60 0.03
CA ILE A 446 32.11 -0.90 1.16
C ILE A 446 32.18 0.61 0.91
N PHE A 447 32.15 1.38 1.99
CA PHE A 447 32.62 2.76 1.98
C PHE A 447 34.15 2.77 1.94
N HIS A 448 34.71 2.62 0.73
CA HIS A 448 36.14 2.48 0.51
C HIS A 448 36.95 3.75 0.83
N ARG A 449 36.29 4.91 0.88
CA ARG A 449 36.94 6.19 1.21
C ARG A 449 36.09 6.99 2.19
N VAL A 450 36.60 7.15 3.41
CA VAL A 450 35.97 7.87 4.52
C VAL A 450 36.93 8.95 5.01
N ILE A 451 36.58 10.22 4.83
CA ILE A 451 37.41 11.36 5.27
C ILE A 451 36.64 12.13 6.34
N LYS A 452 37.17 12.08 7.58
CA LYS A 452 36.55 12.74 8.74
C LYS A 452 36.40 14.24 8.50
N GLY A 453 35.19 14.77 8.70
CA GLY A 453 34.88 16.18 8.50
C GLY A 453 34.84 16.61 7.04
N PHE A 454 34.71 15.66 6.11
CA PHE A 454 34.56 15.95 4.68
C PHE A 454 33.44 15.11 4.06
N MET A 455 33.69 13.86 3.67
CA MET A 455 32.70 12.99 3.03
C MET A 455 32.97 11.49 3.24
N ILE A 456 31.94 10.68 2.99
CA ILE A 456 32.02 9.23 2.86
C ILE A 456 31.66 8.84 1.43
N GLN A 457 32.47 8.02 0.77
CA GLN A 457 32.32 7.64 -0.63
C GLN A 457 32.18 6.12 -0.77
N THR A 458 31.29 5.71 -1.68
CA THR A 458 30.96 4.31 -2.00
C THR A 458 30.56 4.17 -3.48
N GLY A 459 30.01 3.03 -3.88
CA GLY A 459 29.51 2.77 -5.23
C GLY A 459 30.55 2.22 -6.21
N ASP A 460 31.70 1.76 -5.70
CA ASP A 460 32.73 1.05 -6.45
C ASP A 460 32.70 -0.46 -6.13
N PRO A 461 32.40 -1.34 -7.11
CA PRO A 461 32.47 -2.79 -6.95
C PRO A 461 33.85 -3.35 -6.61
N LEU A 462 34.94 -2.68 -6.99
CA LEU A 462 36.31 -3.12 -6.69
C LEU A 462 36.79 -2.66 -5.31
N GLY A 463 36.16 -1.62 -4.76
CA GLY A 463 36.48 -1.06 -3.45
C GLY A 463 37.82 -0.34 -3.37
N ASP A 464 38.45 0.01 -4.50
CA ASP A 464 39.74 0.70 -4.57
C ASP A 464 39.64 2.14 -5.13
N GLY A 465 38.43 2.55 -5.52
CA GLY A 465 38.11 3.86 -6.10
C GLY A 465 38.26 3.93 -7.62
N THR A 466 38.66 2.85 -8.30
CA THR A 466 38.91 2.82 -9.76
C THR A 466 37.82 2.15 -10.57
N GLY A 467 36.93 1.38 -9.93
CA GLY A 467 35.84 0.67 -10.59
C GLY A 467 34.50 1.41 -10.58
N GLY A 468 33.49 0.79 -11.19
CA GLY A 468 32.15 1.34 -11.27
C GLY A 468 31.77 1.84 -12.66
N GLN A 469 30.57 1.50 -13.13
CA GLN A 469 30.04 1.93 -14.43
C GLN A 469 28.57 2.30 -14.29
N SER A 470 28.11 3.28 -15.06
CA SER A 470 26.70 3.65 -15.11
C SER A 470 25.83 2.50 -15.67
N ILE A 471 24.51 2.62 -15.52
CA ILE A 471 23.55 1.67 -16.09
C ILE A 471 23.60 1.57 -17.62
N TRP A 472 24.23 2.54 -18.28
CA TRP A 472 24.40 2.57 -19.73
C TRP A 472 25.73 1.97 -20.21
N GLY A 473 26.58 1.48 -19.30
CA GLY A 473 27.87 0.86 -19.63
C GLY A 473 28.94 1.83 -20.15
N ARG A 474 28.72 3.14 -19.98
CA ARG A 474 29.64 4.23 -20.32
C ARG A 474 29.48 5.38 -19.33
N GLU A 475 30.42 6.29 -19.27
CA GLU A 475 30.27 7.52 -18.48
C GLU A 475 29.12 8.41 -19.00
N PHE A 476 28.51 9.21 -18.13
CA PHE A 476 27.45 10.15 -18.49
C PHE A 476 27.70 11.56 -17.94
N GLU A 477 26.98 12.53 -18.51
CA GLU A 477 27.16 13.96 -18.26
C GLU A 477 26.82 14.40 -16.83
N ASP A 478 27.36 15.56 -16.41
CA ASP A 478 27.01 16.20 -15.15
C ASP A 478 25.69 16.99 -15.27
N GLU A 479 24.77 16.79 -14.34
CA GLU A 479 23.51 17.54 -14.24
C GLU A 479 23.60 18.61 -13.15
N PHE A 480 24.15 19.78 -13.46
CA PHE A 480 24.24 20.90 -12.51
C PHE A 480 22.96 21.74 -12.53
N HIS A 481 22.32 21.90 -11.38
CA HIS A 481 21.16 22.76 -11.21
C HIS A 481 21.43 23.89 -10.21
N LYS A 482 20.90 25.09 -10.44
CA LYS A 482 21.21 26.28 -9.60
C LYS A 482 20.76 26.13 -8.13
N SER A 483 19.70 25.38 -7.88
CA SER A 483 19.18 25.11 -6.53
C SER A 483 19.94 24.02 -5.77
N LEU A 484 20.75 23.22 -6.46
CA LEU A 484 21.43 22.07 -5.86
C LEU A 484 22.90 22.41 -5.61
N ARG A 485 23.24 22.55 -4.33
CA ARG A 485 24.56 22.98 -3.86
C ARG A 485 25.03 22.10 -2.69
N HIS A 486 26.32 22.12 -2.42
CA HIS A 486 26.94 21.50 -1.25
C HIS A 486 27.01 22.50 -0.09
N ASP A 487 25.93 23.23 0.14
CA ASP A 487 25.81 24.33 1.11
C ASP A 487 25.66 23.84 2.56
N ARG A 488 25.50 22.53 2.78
CA ARG A 488 25.16 21.92 4.07
C ARG A 488 25.52 20.43 4.10
N PRO A 489 25.64 19.83 5.29
CA PRO A 489 25.97 18.41 5.43
C PRO A 489 24.86 17.50 4.88
N PHE A 490 25.27 16.25 4.66
CA PHE A 490 24.47 15.13 4.19
C PHE A 490 23.96 15.27 2.76
N THR A 491 24.66 16.04 1.95
CA THR A 491 24.39 16.16 0.51
C THR A 491 24.97 14.95 -0.20
N LEU A 492 24.14 14.30 -1.01
CA LEU A 492 24.50 13.16 -1.85
C LEU A 492 24.90 13.66 -3.24
N SER A 493 26.10 13.29 -3.70
CA SER A 493 26.64 13.73 -4.98
C SER A 493 27.47 12.67 -5.69
N MET A 494 27.53 12.71 -7.02
CA MET A 494 28.28 11.75 -7.83
C MET A 494 29.79 11.93 -7.66
N ALA A 495 30.52 10.81 -7.53
CA ALA A 495 31.97 10.80 -7.58
C ALA A 495 32.40 10.61 -9.04
N ASN A 496 33.07 11.62 -9.62
CA ASN A 496 33.54 11.64 -10.99
C ASN A 496 35.06 11.90 -11.04
N ALA A 497 35.71 11.50 -12.13
CA ALA A 497 37.16 11.66 -12.37
C ALA A 497 37.49 12.93 -13.19
N GLY A 498 36.50 13.80 -13.39
CA GLY A 498 36.53 14.94 -14.28
C GLY A 498 35.14 15.26 -14.81
N GLN A 499 35.01 16.34 -15.58
CA GLN A 499 33.72 16.77 -16.12
C GLN A 499 33.10 15.69 -17.01
N ASN A 500 31.82 15.38 -16.81
CA ASN A 500 31.03 14.40 -17.56
C ASN A 500 31.54 12.95 -17.48
N THR A 501 32.14 12.57 -16.36
CA THR A 501 32.67 11.21 -16.12
C THR A 501 31.87 10.44 -15.06
N ASN A 502 30.56 10.69 -14.96
CA ASN A 502 29.73 10.04 -13.94
C ASN A 502 29.57 8.53 -14.24
N GLY A 503 29.81 7.70 -13.23
CA GLY A 503 29.69 6.24 -13.29
C GLY A 503 28.64 5.73 -12.29
N SER A 504 29.07 4.88 -11.36
CA SER A 504 28.23 4.38 -10.25
C SER A 504 28.66 4.92 -8.87
N GLN A 505 29.86 5.48 -8.76
CA GLN A 505 30.36 5.95 -7.48
C GLN A 505 29.67 7.25 -7.05
N PHE A 506 29.43 7.39 -5.75
CA PHE A 506 28.85 8.59 -5.15
C PHE A 506 29.39 8.80 -3.73
N PHE A 507 29.24 10.01 -3.21
CA PHE A 507 29.62 10.36 -1.86
C PHE A 507 28.52 11.13 -1.13
N ILE A 508 28.57 11.07 0.20
CA ILE A 508 27.72 11.82 1.12
C ILE A 508 28.62 12.76 1.92
N THR A 509 28.35 14.06 1.86
CA THR A 509 29.09 15.05 2.65
C THR A 509 28.73 14.98 4.13
N THR A 510 29.69 15.26 5.01
CA THR A 510 29.48 15.33 6.47
C THR A 510 29.54 16.78 6.99
N VAL A 511 29.93 17.71 6.13
CA VAL A 511 29.97 19.18 6.34
C VAL A 511 29.51 19.88 5.05
N ALA A 512 29.31 21.20 5.09
CA ALA A 512 29.16 21.98 3.87
C ALA A 512 30.48 22.00 3.08
N THR A 513 30.42 21.74 1.77
CA THR A 513 31.60 21.70 0.89
C THR A 513 31.38 22.50 -0.40
N PRO A 514 31.17 23.84 -0.34
CA PRO A 514 30.78 24.64 -1.51
C PRO A 514 31.80 24.62 -2.67
N TRP A 515 33.06 24.29 -2.41
CA TRP A 515 34.11 24.18 -3.45
C TRP A 515 33.90 22.99 -4.41
N LEU A 516 32.95 22.09 -4.11
CA LEU A 516 32.50 20.99 -4.98
C LEU A 516 31.33 21.40 -5.91
N ASP A 517 30.77 22.59 -5.74
CA ASP A 517 29.66 23.07 -6.56
C ASP A 517 30.06 23.22 -8.03
N ASN A 518 29.18 22.75 -8.92
CA ASN A 518 29.40 22.68 -10.37
C ASN A 518 30.63 21.84 -10.77
N LYS A 519 31.09 20.94 -9.89
CA LYS A 519 32.09 19.91 -10.20
C LYS A 519 31.51 18.51 -10.05
N HIS A 520 30.63 18.32 -9.06
CA HIS A 520 29.94 17.07 -8.80
C HIS A 520 28.43 17.28 -8.81
N THR A 521 27.69 16.39 -9.47
CA THR A 521 26.23 16.46 -9.56
C THR A 521 25.60 16.12 -8.22
N VAL A 522 24.90 17.07 -7.61
CA VAL A 522 24.12 16.85 -6.38
C VAL A 522 22.79 16.24 -6.78
N PHE A 523 22.47 15.06 -6.23
CA PHE A 523 21.26 14.33 -6.64
C PHE A 523 20.41 13.79 -5.50
N GLY A 524 20.78 14.06 -4.24
CA GLY A 524 19.93 13.73 -3.10
C GLY A 524 20.41 14.26 -1.75
N ARG A 525 19.70 13.91 -0.66
CA ARG A 525 19.97 14.36 0.72
C ARG A 525 19.30 13.53 1.82
N VAL A 526 19.88 13.48 3.03
CA VAL A 526 19.36 12.70 4.18
C VAL A 526 18.30 13.44 5.03
N VAL A 527 17.20 12.79 5.51
CA VAL A 527 15.93 13.51 5.89
C VAL A 527 15.01 13.05 7.10
N LYS A 528 15.42 12.68 8.33
CA LYS A 528 14.42 12.32 9.41
C LYS A 528 14.54 13.13 10.78
N GLY A 529 13.38 13.62 11.36
CA GLY A 529 12.85 14.56 12.48
C GLY A 529 11.74 14.45 13.66
N MET A 530 10.53 15.11 13.74
CA MET A 530 9.68 15.31 15.00
C MET A 530 8.12 14.98 15.20
N ASP A 531 7.28 15.76 15.96
CA ASP A 531 6.15 15.41 16.89
C ASP A 531 4.72 16.00 16.54
N VAL A 532 3.62 15.31 16.94
CA VAL A 532 2.21 15.62 16.58
C VAL A 532 1.83 17.10 16.60
N VAL A 533 2.07 17.79 17.73
CA VAL A 533 1.60 19.18 17.93
C VAL A 533 2.25 20.10 16.92
N GLN A 534 3.55 19.89 16.69
CA GLN A 534 4.34 20.71 15.78
C GLN A 534 3.87 20.58 14.33
N GLY A 535 3.49 19.39 13.89
CA GLY A 535 2.96 19.24 12.53
C GLY A 535 1.55 19.81 12.35
N TYR A 536 0.69 19.74 13.36
CA TYR A 536 -0.62 20.43 13.31
C TYR A 536 -0.47 21.95 13.39
N ALA A 537 0.48 22.46 14.17
CA ALA A 537 0.83 23.89 14.16
C ALA A 537 1.37 24.31 12.78
N ALA A 538 2.29 23.54 12.20
CA ALA A 538 2.83 23.77 10.87
C ALA A 538 1.73 23.77 9.80
N LYS A 539 0.78 22.82 9.89
CA LYS A 539 -0.40 22.76 9.03
C LYS A 539 -1.18 24.06 9.06
N GLU A 540 -1.48 24.55 10.26
CA GLU A 540 -2.27 25.76 10.44
C GLU A 540 -1.49 27.00 9.99
N PHE A 541 -0.19 27.09 10.29
CA PHE A 541 0.65 28.19 9.79
C PHE A 541 0.66 28.22 8.26
N ALA A 542 0.80 27.07 7.61
CA ALA A 542 0.72 26.97 6.16
C ALA A 542 -0.67 27.34 5.61
N ALA A 543 -1.75 27.05 6.34
CA ALA A 543 -3.12 27.41 5.97
C ALA A 543 -3.42 28.92 6.14
N GLN A 544 -2.82 29.57 7.15
CA GLN A 544 -2.94 31.01 7.40
C GLN A 544 -2.04 31.86 6.48
N GLY A 545 -1.16 31.22 5.71
CA GLY A 545 -0.19 31.89 4.85
C GLY A 545 1.12 32.16 5.57
N LEU A 546 2.19 31.54 5.09
CA LEU A 546 3.55 31.65 5.62
C LEU A 546 4.51 32.07 4.50
N ASN A 547 5.40 33.02 4.76
CA ASN A 547 6.53 33.27 3.88
C ASN A 547 7.68 32.29 4.18
N ALA A 548 8.44 31.94 3.15
CA ALA A 548 9.56 31.02 3.32
C ALA A 548 10.59 31.56 4.33
N GLY A 549 10.97 30.75 5.31
CA GLY A 549 11.91 31.09 6.38
C GLY A 549 11.28 31.69 7.64
N GLU A 550 9.96 31.92 7.69
CA GLU A 550 9.29 32.48 8.87
C GLU A 550 9.09 31.46 10.00
N LEU A 551 9.03 30.16 9.69
CA LEU A 551 8.79 29.11 10.68
C LEU A 551 9.95 28.11 10.70
N ALA A 552 10.45 27.84 11.91
CA ALA A 552 11.35 26.74 12.19
C ALA A 552 10.75 25.81 13.26
N ILE A 553 10.92 24.50 13.07
CA ILE A 553 10.53 23.46 14.02
C ILE A 553 11.81 22.80 14.51
N ILE A 554 12.14 22.97 15.79
CA ILE A 554 13.35 22.41 16.40
C ILE A 554 13.01 21.15 17.18
N SER A 555 13.84 20.13 16.98
CA SER A 555 13.52 18.77 17.34
C SER A 555 14.65 17.92 17.84
N LYS A 556 14.49 17.33 19.03
CA LYS A 556 15.41 16.28 19.49
C LYS A 556 15.26 14.97 18.71
N GLU A 557 14.05 14.67 18.24
CA GLU A 557 13.77 13.44 17.53
C GLU A 557 14.41 13.47 16.12
N ALA A 558 14.51 12.27 15.55
CA ALA A 558 15.11 12.00 14.26
C ALA A 558 14.11 11.49 13.21
N VAL A 559 12.77 11.73 13.29
CA VAL A 559 11.74 11.44 12.22
C VAL A 559 10.89 12.51 11.44
N ALA A 560 9.81 13.13 11.87
CA ALA A 560 9.07 14.30 11.28
C ALA A 560 7.70 14.15 11.91
N PRO A 561 6.97 15.22 12.26
CA PRO A 561 5.71 15.10 12.98
C PRO A 561 4.87 13.87 12.63
N TYR A 562 4.63 13.00 13.59
CA TYR A 562 3.94 11.72 13.40
C TYR A 562 2.87 11.46 14.44
N GLU A 563 1.90 10.62 14.10
CA GLU A 563 0.79 10.21 14.95
C GLU A 563 1.28 9.28 16.08
N ARG A 564 1.73 9.87 17.19
CA ARG A 564 2.26 9.16 18.37
C ARG A 564 1.38 8.01 18.88
N PRO A 565 0.02 8.07 18.86
CA PRO A 565 -0.82 6.95 19.30
C PRO A 565 -0.63 5.64 18.52
N ALA A 566 0.01 5.66 17.35
CA ALA A 566 0.33 4.45 16.58
C ALA A 566 1.40 3.58 17.27
N LEU A 567 2.29 4.17 18.07
CA LEU A 567 3.46 3.51 18.66
C LEU A 567 3.09 2.35 19.60
N SER A 568 2.02 2.47 20.38
CA SER A 568 1.53 1.42 21.28
C SER A 568 0.49 0.50 20.64
N LYS A 569 0.16 0.73 19.35
CA LYS A 569 -0.86 -0.01 18.60
C LYS A 569 -0.24 -0.71 17.39
N ALA A 570 -0.56 -0.20 16.20
CA ALA A 570 -0.19 -0.83 14.93
C ALA A 570 1.34 -0.92 14.73
N TYR A 571 2.14 -0.07 15.38
CA TYR A 571 3.60 -0.17 15.29
C TYR A 571 4.15 -1.49 15.81
N LEU A 572 3.47 -2.07 16.80
CA LEU A 572 3.88 -3.29 17.49
C LEU A 572 3.10 -4.53 17.01
N PHE A 573 2.26 -4.41 15.97
CA PHE A 573 1.54 -5.57 15.45
C PHE A 573 2.49 -6.66 14.92
N PRO A 574 2.16 -7.95 15.12
CA PRO A 574 3.01 -9.05 14.67
C PRO A 574 3.14 -9.09 13.14
N GLU A 575 2.05 -8.78 12.44
CA GLU A 575 1.93 -8.74 10.99
C GLU A 575 1.61 -7.33 10.51
N SER A 576 2.23 -6.92 9.40
CA SER A 576 2.02 -5.60 8.77
C SER A 576 2.10 -4.42 9.74
N PRO A 577 3.18 -4.30 10.55
CA PRO A 577 3.26 -3.24 11.53
C PRO A 577 3.34 -1.86 10.86
N ALA A 578 2.71 -0.86 11.46
CA ALA A 578 2.78 0.51 10.98
C ALA A 578 4.22 1.02 11.05
N ARG A 579 4.71 1.63 9.97
CA ARG A 579 6.05 2.22 9.88
C ARG A 579 6.00 3.60 9.28
N LEU A 580 6.94 4.46 9.68
CA LEU A 580 7.12 5.76 9.02
C LEU A 580 7.67 5.52 7.60
N PRO A 581 7.18 6.25 6.59
CA PRO A 581 6.41 7.50 6.70
C PRO A 581 4.88 7.35 6.80
N GLY A 582 4.35 6.13 6.89
CA GLY A 582 2.91 5.83 6.75
C GLY A 582 1.98 6.62 7.69
N PHE A 583 2.45 6.92 8.90
CA PHE A 583 1.69 7.61 9.95
C PHE A 583 2.28 8.97 10.36
N HIS A 584 3.01 9.65 9.48
CA HIS A 584 3.26 11.09 9.67
C HIS A 584 1.93 11.85 9.79
N VAL A 585 1.89 12.88 10.62
CA VAL A 585 0.68 13.72 10.74
C VAL A 585 0.35 14.31 9.38
N CYS A 586 -0.92 14.54 9.03
CA CYS A 586 -2.11 14.55 9.88
C CYS A 586 -3.06 13.38 9.59
N VAL A 587 -2.53 12.25 9.12
CA VAL A 587 -3.37 11.11 8.67
C VAL A 587 -4.22 10.52 9.80
N GLY A 588 -3.82 10.68 11.06
CA GLY A 588 -4.55 10.19 12.22
C GLY A 588 -5.80 11.00 12.57
N SER A 589 -6.05 12.12 11.88
CA SER A 589 -7.33 12.83 11.86
C SER A 589 -7.97 12.87 10.47
N GLY A 590 -7.51 12.02 9.54
CA GLY A 590 -7.96 12.04 8.14
C GLY A 590 -7.40 13.20 7.31
N GLY A 591 -6.37 13.91 7.79
CA GLY A 591 -5.72 14.98 7.06
C GLY A 591 -4.61 14.52 6.12
N GLU A 592 -4.08 15.44 5.33
CA GLU A 592 -2.92 15.21 4.45
C GLU A 592 -1.69 14.78 5.26
N ARG A 593 -0.92 13.83 4.72
CA ARG A 593 0.37 13.41 5.27
C ARG A 593 1.45 14.46 4.97
N GLN A 594 2.08 14.98 6.02
CA GLN A 594 3.16 15.95 5.97
C GLN A 594 4.50 15.23 6.03
N LEU A 595 5.02 14.88 4.86
CA LEU A 595 6.38 14.35 4.73
C LEU A 595 7.42 15.48 4.93
N PRO A 596 8.71 15.19 5.19
CA PRO A 596 9.77 16.22 5.26
C PRO A 596 9.77 17.19 4.07
N GLU A 597 9.38 16.72 2.88
CA GLU A 597 9.28 17.51 1.66
C GLU A 597 8.19 18.58 1.75
N TRP A 598 7.08 18.27 2.42
CA TRP A 598 5.96 19.21 2.61
C TRP A 598 6.43 20.46 3.37
N TYR A 599 7.22 20.28 4.43
CA TYR A 599 7.80 21.39 5.20
C TYR A 599 8.72 22.25 4.33
N THR A 600 9.61 21.59 3.58
CA THR A 600 10.55 22.28 2.69
C THR A 600 9.82 23.08 1.60
N GLN A 601 8.78 22.51 0.98
CA GLN A 601 7.96 23.16 -0.04
C GLN A 601 7.19 24.37 0.51
N LYS A 602 6.77 24.30 1.78
CA LYS A 602 6.13 25.42 2.50
C LYS A 602 7.12 26.44 3.04
N GLY A 603 8.43 26.24 2.82
CA GLY A 603 9.48 27.11 3.35
C GLY A 603 9.59 27.06 4.88
N ILE A 604 9.16 25.96 5.49
CA ILE A 604 9.27 25.69 6.91
C ILE A 604 10.58 24.94 7.16
N GLU A 605 11.43 25.48 8.03
CA GLU A 605 12.70 24.85 8.37
C GLU A 605 12.47 23.76 9.43
N LEU A 606 12.83 22.53 9.09
CA LEU A 606 12.72 21.39 10.01
C LEU A 606 14.11 21.03 10.56
N ILE A 607 14.39 21.43 11.81
CA ILE A 607 15.69 21.33 12.48
C ILE A 607 15.68 20.13 13.44
N LEU A 608 16.33 19.04 13.04
CA LEU A 608 16.16 17.71 13.62
C LEU A 608 17.41 17.28 14.40
N ASN A 609 17.33 16.21 15.19
CA ASN A 609 18.45 15.74 16.02
C ASN A 609 19.09 16.86 16.91
N THR A 610 18.26 17.81 17.34
CA THR A 610 18.61 19.04 18.04
C THR A 610 17.79 19.16 19.31
N GLU A 611 18.35 18.66 20.42
CA GLU A 611 17.78 18.86 21.74
C GLU A 611 18.10 20.26 22.26
N ILE A 612 17.07 21.00 22.68
CA ILE A 612 17.23 22.28 23.38
C ILE A 612 17.47 22.00 24.86
N VAL A 613 18.60 22.49 25.39
CA VAL A 613 19.01 22.28 26.79
C VAL A 613 18.91 23.55 27.63
N LYS A 614 18.71 24.71 26.98
CA LYS A 614 18.50 25.99 27.64
C LYS A 614 17.54 26.85 26.83
N ALA A 615 16.59 27.48 27.52
CA ALA A 615 15.73 28.52 26.97
C ALA A 615 15.83 29.76 27.87
N ASP A 616 16.13 30.91 27.29
CA ASP A 616 16.09 32.20 27.96
C ASP A 616 15.04 33.07 27.25
N LEU A 617 13.87 33.19 27.89
CA LEU A 617 12.73 33.89 27.33
C LEU A 617 12.93 35.41 27.30
N ALA A 618 13.75 35.95 28.22
CA ALA A 618 14.03 37.38 28.27
C ALA A 618 14.91 37.84 27.11
N SER A 619 15.88 37.02 26.70
CA SER A 619 16.71 37.27 25.52
C SER A 619 16.19 36.60 24.24
N GLN A 620 15.01 35.98 24.30
CA GLN A 620 14.37 35.23 23.21
C GLN A 620 15.33 34.27 22.49
N THR A 621 16.11 33.52 23.28
CA THR A 621 17.18 32.67 22.76
C THR A 621 17.06 31.24 23.29
N LEU A 622 17.10 30.27 22.39
CA LEU A 622 17.21 28.84 22.69
C LEU A 622 18.64 28.37 22.42
N THR A 623 19.15 27.43 23.21
CA THR A 623 20.48 26.83 23.03
C THR A 623 20.37 25.32 22.97
N SER A 624 20.92 24.70 21.93
CA SER A 624 20.97 23.25 21.79
C SER A 624 22.08 22.62 22.61
N ALA A 625 22.00 21.29 22.80
CA ALA A 625 23.05 20.49 23.42
C ALA A 625 24.41 20.64 22.69
N ALA A 626 24.38 20.87 21.37
CA ALA A 626 25.58 21.10 20.56
C ALA A 626 26.13 22.54 20.65
N GLY A 627 25.50 23.42 21.45
CA GLY A 627 25.89 24.82 21.62
C GLY A 627 25.40 25.76 20.52
N ALA A 628 24.58 25.30 19.57
CA ALA A 628 23.95 26.17 18.59
C ALA A 628 22.86 27.03 19.24
N THR A 629 22.75 28.28 18.83
CA THR A 629 21.77 29.23 19.36
C THR A 629 20.72 29.58 18.33
N PHE A 630 19.45 29.62 18.75
CA PHE A 630 18.32 29.97 17.90
C PHE A 630 17.57 31.14 18.54
N LYS A 631 17.31 32.19 17.75
CA LYS A 631 16.52 33.34 18.17
C LYS A 631 15.12 33.26 17.58
N TYR A 632 14.15 33.83 18.27
CA TYR A 632 12.75 33.83 17.82
C TYR A 632 12.07 35.16 18.16
N ASP A 633 11.05 35.52 17.38
CA ASP A 633 10.13 36.61 17.73
C ASP A 633 8.93 36.08 18.52
N VAL A 634 8.41 34.92 18.09
CA VAL A 634 7.31 34.18 18.73
C VAL A 634 7.78 32.75 19.01
N LEU A 635 7.54 32.25 20.22
CA LEU A 635 7.83 30.87 20.61
C LEU A 635 6.56 30.10 20.89
N LEU A 636 6.40 28.94 20.25
CA LEU A 636 5.36 27.96 20.55
C LEU A 636 5.97 26.73 21.23
N ILE A 637 5.72 26.59 22.53
CA ILE A 637 6.21 25.48 23.35
C ILE A 637 5.31 24.26 23.14
N ALA A 638 5.88 23.24 22.50
CA ALA A 638 5.23 21.98 22.15
C ALA A 638 6.10 20.77 22.56
N THR A 639 6.69 20.81 23.77
CA THR A 639 7.66 19.81 24.24
C THR A 639 7.04 18.50 24.73
N GLY A 640 5.72 18.44 24.85
CA GLY A 640 5.00 17.23 25.27
C GLY A 640 5.35 16.77 26.69
N SER A 641 5.44 15.46 26.88
CA SER A 641 5.71 14.82 28.17
C SER A 641 6.86 13.82 28.07
N ALA A 642 7.59 13.66 29.18
CA ALA A 642 8.52 12.56 29.40
C ALA A 642 7.86 11.45 30.22
N VAL A 643 8.30 10.21 30.03
CA VAL A 643 7.87 9.08 30.84
C VAL A 643 8.42 9.20 32.26
N ILE A 644 7.62 8.85 33.25
CA ILE A 644 8.10 8.64 34.62
C ILE A 644 8.85 7.30 34.65
N ARG A 645 10.05 7.29 35.21
CA ARG A 645 10.91 6.10 35.24
C ARG A 645 10.83 5.38 36.58
N LEU A 646 11.02 4.06 36.58
CA LEU A 646 11.08 3.28 37.82
C LEU A 646 12.25 3.68 38.73
N THR A 647 13.32 4.22 38.14
CA THR A 647 14.44 4.82 38.87
C THR A 647 14.04 6.04 39.70
N ASP A 648 13.01 6.78 39.27
CA ASP A 648 12.50 7.94 40.01
C ASP A 648 11.83 7.53 41.33
N PHE A 649 11.39 6.27 41.42
CA PHE A 649 10.81 5.67 42.62
C PHE A 649 11.85 4.91 43.47
N GLY A 650 13.12 4.91 43.08
CA GLY A 650 14.18 4.19 43.80
C GLY A 650 14.04 2.65 43.75
N VAL A 651 13.37 2.11 42.73
CA VAL A 651 13.18 0.67 42.57
C VAL A 651 14.51 0.00 42.22
N GLN A 652 14.90 -1.01 43.01
CA GLN A 652 16.19 -1.70 42.83
C GLN A 652 16.25 -2.47 41.50
N GLY A 653 17.35 -2.35 40.75
CA GLY A 653 17.55 -3.06 39.47
C GLY A 653 16.70 -2.53 38.30
N ALA A 654 16.08 -1.35 38.45
CA ALA A 654 15.27 -0.72 37.41
C ALA A 654 16.05 -0.29 36.15
N ASP A 655 17.38 -0.34 36.19
CA ASP A 655 18.33 -0.08 35.11
C ASP A 655 18.75 -1.35 34.33
N ALA A 656 18.22 -2.52 34.69
CA ALA A 656 18.47 -3.77 33.97
C ALA A 656 18.05 -3.66 32.49
N LYS A 657 18.76 -4.39 31.62
CA LYS A 657 18.39 -4.53 30.21
C LYS A 657 17.04 -5.22 30.09
N ASN A 658 16.37 -4.99 28.97
CA ASN A 658 15.02 -5.45 28.65
C ASN A 658 13.91 -4.86 29.55
N ILE A 659 14.20 -3.81 30.32
CA ILE A 659 13.20 -2.92 30.92
C ILE A 659 12.99 -1.73 29.98
N PHE A 660 11.85 -1.70 29.29
CA PHE A 660 11.51 -0.71 28.28
C PHE A 660 10.47 0.29 28.75
N TYR A 661 10.54 1.48 28.16
CA TYR A 661 9.51 2.50 28.20
C TYR A 661 9.04 2.71 26.75
N LEU A 662 7.88 3.33 26.56
CA LEU A 662 7.38 3.63 25.21
C LEU A 662 6.82 5.05 25.16
N ARG A 663 7.55 5.95 24.50
CA ARG A 663 7.08 7.33 24.25
C ARG A 663 7.36 7.81 22.84
N GLU A 664 8.57 7.55 22.35
CA GLU A 664 9.06 7.99 21.04
C GLU A 664 9.27 6.81 20.11
N VAL A 665 9.42 7.07 18.81
CA VAL A 665 9.56 6.00 17.80
C VAL A 665 10.79 5.13 18.06
N ASP A 666 11.90 5.72 18.54
CA ASP A 666 13.12 4.99 18.90
C ASP A 666 12.89 3.98 20.04
N ASP A 667 11.99 4.32 20.98
CA ASP A 667 11.59 3.38 22.03
C ASP A 667 10.78 2.23 21.44
N ALA A 668 9.89 2.54 20.48
CA ALA A 668 9.05 1.57 19.80
C ALA A 668 9.88 0.60 18.95
N ASP A 669 10.94 1.08 18.29
CA ASP A 669 11.89 0.25 17.54
C ASP A 669 12.61 -0.73 18.46
N LYS A 670 13.19 -0.24 19.56
CA LYS A 670 13.87 -1.09 20.55
C LYS A 670 12.92 -2.15 21.10
N LEU A 671 11.69 -1.75 21.44
CA LEU A 671 10.69 -2.67 21.95
C LEU A 671 10.29 -3.71 20.89
N TYR A 672 10.08 -3.29 19.63
CA TYR A 672 9.72 -4.18 18.53
C TYR A 672 10.78 -5.26 18.28
N GLU A 673 12.05 -4.86 18.22
CA GLU A 673 13.17 -5.80 18.01
C GLU A 673 13.26 -6.84 19.14
N VAL A 674 13.11 -6.40 20.39
CA VAL A 674 13.18 -7.35 21.52
C VAL A 674 11.97 -8.28 21.55
N ILE A 675 10.76 -7.81 21.22
CA ILE A 675 9.57 -8.66 21.06
C ILE A 675 9.84 -9.77 20.04
N LYS A 676 10.44 -9.44 18.88
CA LYS A 676 10.79 -10.44 17.87
C LYS A 676 11.84 -11.43 18.37
N SER A 677 12.86 -10.95 19.09
CA SER A 677 13.93 -11.81 19.62
C SER A 677 13.48 -12.76 20.74
N LYS A 678 12.48 -12.37 21.54
CA LYS A 678 11.96 -13.13 22.69
C LYS A 678 10.56 -13.67 22.42
N THR A 679 10.29 -14.11 21.19
CA THR A 679 8.99 -14.69 20.81
C THR A 679 8.64 -15.86 21.73
N ASN A 680 7.39 -15.95 22.19
CA ASN A 680 6.90 -16.90 23.21
C ASN A 680 7.49 -16.72 24.62
N GLY A 681 8.23 -15.64 24.88
CA GLY A 681 8.73 -15.29 26.20
C GLY A 681 7.67 -14.74 27.15
N LYS A 682 8.09 -14.43 28.38
CA LYS A 682 7.26 -13.82 29.43
C LYS A 682 7.44 -12.31 29.46
N ALA A 683 6.35 -11.57 29.41
CA ALA A 683 6.34 -10.12 29.51
C ALA A 683 5.60 -9.65 30.78
N VAL A 684 6.22 -8.75 31.52
CA VAL A 684 5.57 -8.06 32.65
C VAL A 684 5.33 -6.60 32.28
N ILE A 685 4.07 -6.18 32.32
CA ILE A 685 3.66 -4.79 32.13
C ILE A 685 3.51 -4.13 33.50
N VAL A 686 4.21 -3.02 33.74
CA VAL A 686 4.11 -2.25 34.98
C VAL A 686 3.33 -0.96 34.70
N GLY A 687 2.08 -0.90 35.18
CA GLY A 687 1.16 0.22 35.01
C GLY A 687 -0.19 -0.21 34.46
N GLY A 688 -1.28 0.33 35.04
CA GLY A 688 -2.66 -0.02 34.73
C GLY A 688 -3.41 1.04 33.92
N GLY A 689 -2.73 2.05 33.39
CA GLY A 689 -3.34 3.07 32.51
C GLY A 689 -3.56 2.55 31.07
N TYR A 690 -3.98 3.44 30.17
CA TYR A 690 -4.27 3.07 28.77
C TYR A 690 -3.04 2.50 28.06
N ILE A 691 -1.83 3.03 28.32
CA ILE A 691 -0.58 2.48 27.78
C ILE A 691 -0.36 1.04 28.25
N GLY A 692 -0.61 0.76 29.54
CA GLY A 692 -0.49 -0.58 30.10
C GLY A 692 -1.46 -1.58 29.45
N LEU A 693 -2.70 -1.16 29.23
CA LEU A 693 -3.71 -1.94 28.52
C LEU A 693 -3.31 -2.21 27.06
N GLU A 694 -2.98 -1.16 26.29
CA GLU A 694 -2.58 -1.30 24.88
C GLU A 694 -1.35 -2.21 24.71
N LEU A 695 -0.33 -2.02 25.56
CA LEU A 695 0.89 -2.83 25.55
C LEU A 695 0.62 -4.29 25.93
N SER A 696 -0.21 -4.52 26.95
CA SER A 696 -0.58 -5.88 27.35
C SER A 696 -1.27 -6.62 26.21
N ALA A 697 -2.17 -5.94 25.50
CA ALA A 697 -2.88 -6.50 24.37
C ALA A 697 -1.93 -6.82 23.20
N VAL A 698 -1.07 -5.88 22.82
CA VAL A 698 -0.18 -6.07 21.66
C VAL A 698 0.92 -7.10 21.92
N LEU A 699 1.47 -7.18 23.14
CA LEU A 699 2.40 -8.25 23.52
C LEU A 699 1.70 -9.61 23.50
N LYS A 700 0.44 -9.68 23.93
CA LYS A 700 -0.34 -10.92 23.84
C LYS A 700 -0.59 -11.32 22.39
N MET A 701 -0.88 -10.36 21.51
CA MET A 701 -1.01 -10.58 20.06
C MET A 701 0.31 -11.05 19.41
N ASN A 702 1.46 -10.69 19.98
CA ASN A 702 2.78 -11.22 19.59
C ASN A 702 3.13 -12.55 20.27
N ASN A 703 2.12 -13.26 20.79
CA ASN A 703 2.22 -14.59 21.38
C ASN A 703 3.12 -14.67 22.64
N MET A 704 3.22 -13.60 23.42
CA MET A 704 3.90 -13.62 24.72
C MET A 704 2.96 -14.05 25.86
N ASP A 705 3.54 -14.59 26.94
CA ASP A 705 2.85 -14.76 28.22
C ASP A 705 2.90 -13.44 28.99
N VAL A 706 1.75 -12.79 29.17
CA VAL A 706 1.69 -11.39 29.63
C VAL A 706 1.08 -11.33 31.02
N THR A 707 1.77 -10.64 31.93
CA THR A 707 1.25 -10.27 33.25
C THR A 707 1.28 -8.75 33.44
N MET A 708 0.12 -8.14 33.69
CA MET A 708 -0.02 -6.72 33.97
C MET A 708 -0.12 -6.47 35.47
N VAL A 709 0.69 -5.54 35.99
CA VAL A 709 0.81 -5.22 37.41
C VAL A 709 0.56 -3.74 37.65
N TYR A 710 -0.29 -3.39 38.61
CA TYR A 710 -0.51 -1.99 39.01
C TYR A 710 -1.04 -1.84 40.45
N PRO A 711 -0.76 -0.69 41.10
CA PRO A 711 -1.18 -0.43 42.48
C PRO A 711 -2.66 -0.14 42.64
N GLU A 712 -3.32 0.39 41.62
CA GLU A 712 -4.70 0.85 41.72
C GLU A 712 -5.69 -0.32 41.84
N PRO A 713 -6.88 -0.09 42.43
CA PRO A 713 -7.88 -1.15 42.62
C PRO A 713 -8.44 -1.70 41.30
N TRP A 714 -8.37 -0.92 40.21
CA TRP A 714 -8.77 -1.31 38.87
C TRP A 714 -7.98 -0.53 37.79
N CYS A 715 -8.01 -1.02 36.56
CA CYS A 715 -7.33 -0.39 35.41
C CYS A 715 -7.97 0.93 34.98
N MET A 716 -7.21 1.84 34.36
CA MET A 716 -7.65 3.18 33.95
C MET A 716 -8.34 3.98 35.07
N PRO A 717 -7.74 4.05 36.27
CA PRO A 717 -8.39 4.55 37.50
C PRO A 717 -8.77 6.02 37.47
N ARG A 718 -8.19 6.82 36.55
CA ARG A 718 -8.50 8.24 36.38
C ARG A 718 -9.72 8.50 35.51
N LEU A 719 -10.23 7.48 34.81
CA LEU A 719 -11.35 7.61 33.87
C LEU A 719 -12.43 6.56 34.12
N PHE A 720 -12.06 5.28 34.16
CA PHE A 720 -13.02 4.18 34.27
C PHE A 720 -13.62 4.10 35.67
N THR A 721 -14.92 3.78 35.70
CA THR A 721 -15.58 3.26 36.90
C THR A 721 -15.13 1.82 37.15
N ALA A 722 -15.40 1.30 38.35
CA ALA A 722 -15.13 -0.10 38.66
C ALA A 722 -15.87 -1.07 37.71
N GLU A 723 -17.09 -0.73 37.27
CA GLU A 723 -17.89 -1.56 36.36
C GLU A 723 -17.30 -1.61 34.95
N ILE A 724 -16.89 -0.46 34.40
CA ILE A 724 -16.19 -0.40 33.11
C ILE A 724 -14.88 -1.19 33.20
N ALA A 725 -14.10 -0.96 34.26
CA ALA A 725 -12.81 -1.63 34.42
C ALA A 725 -12.96 -3.15 34.60
N ASN A 726 -14.00 -3.62 35.31
CA ASN A 726 -14.28 -5.05 35.45
C ASN A 726 -14.54 -5.73 34.09
N PHE A 727 -15.21 -5.05 33.16
CA PHE A 727 -15.36 -5.54 31.78
C PHE A 727 -14.00 -5.73 31.11
N TYR A 728 -13.13 -4.70 31.09
CA TYR A 728 -11.83 -4.79 30.42
C TYR A 728 -10.90 -5.80 31.10
N GLU A 729 -10.85 -5.84 32.43
CA GLU A 729 -10.04 -6.82 33.16
C GLU A 729 -10.53 -8.26 32.89
N GLY A 730 -11.85 -8.48 32.86
CA GLY A 730 -12.46 -9.76 32.47
C GLY A 730 -12.17 -10.13 31.01
N TYR A 731 -12.21 -9.17 30.10
CA TYR A 731 -11.90 -9.39 28.68
C TYR A 731 -10.43 -9.77 28.47
N TYR A 732 -9.51 -9.07 29.14
CA TYR A 732 -8.08 -9.29 29.04
C TYR A 732 -7.67 -10.64 29.62
N THR A 733 -8.24 -11.01 30.77
CA THR A 733 -8.03 -12.34 31.37
C THR A 733 -8.55 -13.46 30.47
N LYS A 734 -9.71 -13.28 29.81
CA LYS A 734 -10.23 -14.22 28.80
C LYS A 734 -9.31 -14.36 27.58
N LYS A 735 -8.63 -13.29 27.16
CA LYS A 735 -7.59 -13.33 26.11
C LYS A 735 -6.27 -13.90 26.60
N GLY A 736 -6.16 -14.28 27.88
CA GLY A 736 -4.98 -14.93 28.47
C GLY A 736 -3.92 -13.96 28.97
N VAL A 737 -4.30 -12.75 29.38
CA VAL A 737 -3.44 -11.80 30.10
C VAL A 737 -3.68 -11.95 31.61
N ASN A 738 -2.63 -12.16 32.39
CA ASN A 738 -2.72 -12.22 33.84
C ASN A 738 -2.76 -10.79 34.42
N ILE A 739 -3.64 -10.53 35.38
CA ILE A 739 -3.77 -9.19 35.99
C ILE A 739 -3.52 -9.29 37.49
N ILE A 740 -2.63 -8.43 37.97
CA ILE A 740 -2.23 -8.32 39.38
C ILE A 740 -2.44 -6.88 39.85
N LYS A 741 -3.36 -6.69 40.79
CA LYS A 741 -3.78 -5.38 41.30
C LYS A 741 -3.30 -5.16 42.74
N GLY A 742 -3.31 -3.91 43.21
CA GLY A 742 -3.05 -3.58 44.62
C GLY A 742 -1.60 -3.73 45.06
N THR A 743 -0.64 -3.83 44.14
CA THR A 743 0.78 -4.02 44.45
C THR A 743 1.66 -3.28 43.44
N VAL A 744 2.96 -3.13 43.76
CA VAL A 744 3.96 -2.45 42.93
C VAL A 744 5.20 -3.30 42.79
N ALA A 745 5.96 -3.09 41.71
CA ALA A 745 7.31 -3.61 41.60
C ALA A 745 8.22 -2.91 42.62
N VAL A 746 8.94 -3.69 43.42
CA VAL A 746 9.91 -3.21 44.42
C VAL A 746 11.36 -3.52 44.05
N GLY A 747 11.57 -4.44 43.08
CA GLY A 747 12.87 -4.66 42.51
C GLY A 747 12.85 -5.62 41.32
N PHE A 748 13.98 -5.69 40.63
CA PHE A 748 14.22 -6.57 39.50
C PHE A 748 15.52 -7.33 39.72
N ASP A 749 15.51 -8.63 39.45
CA ASP A 749 16.74 -9.42 39.36
C ASP A 749 17.14 -9.55 37.90
N SER A 750 18.44 -9.47 37.64
CA SER A 750 19.03 -9.65 36.32
C SER A 750 19.91 -10.89 36.25
N ASP A 751 20.12 -11.39 35.03
CA ASP A 751 21.10 -12.44 34.75
C ASP A 751 22.55 -11.90 34.70
N ALA A 752 23.51 -12.78 34.36
CA ALA A 752 24.93 -12.40 34.25
C ALA A 752 25.22 -11.41 33.10
N ASN A 753 24.32 -11.29 32.12
CA ASN A 753 24.41 -10.34 31.01
C ASN A 753 23.75 -8.99 31.32
N GLY A 754 23.12 -8.88 32.49
CA GLY A 754 22.37 -7.72 32.94
C GLY A 754 20.94 -7.64 32.38
N GLU A 755 20.42 -8.71 31.78
CA GLU A 755 19.02 -8.78 31.32
C GLU A 755 18.08 -9.10 32.48
N VAL A 756 16.94 -8.42 32.55
CA VAL A 756 15.90 -8.73 33.55
C VAL A 756 15.46 -10.18 33.43
N LYS A 757 15.29 -10.84 34.58
CA LYS A 757 14.84 -12.22 34.68
C LYS A 757 13.62 -12.37 35.57
N THR A 758 13.54 -11.56 36.64
CA THR A 758 12.36 -11.58 37.52
C THR A 758 11.96 -10.19 37.99
N VAL A 759 10.66 -10.02 38.26
CA VAL A 759 10.05 -8.83 38.86
C VAL A 759 9.56 -9.19 40.26
N LYS A 760 10.08 -8.49 41.28
CA LYS A 760 9.68 -8.64 42.68
C LYS A 760 8.58 -7.66 43.02
N LEU A 761 7.47 -8.16 43.56
CA LEU A 761 6.33 -7.35 43.95
C LEU A 761 6.31 -7.11 45.47
N LYS A 762 5.71 -5.98 45.88
CA LYS A 762 5.63 -5.58 47.30
C LYS A 762 4.89 -6.59 48.18
N ASP A 763 3.96 -7.34 47.60
CA ASP A 763 3.16 -8.36 48.29
C ASP A 763 3.85 -9.73 48.38
N GLY A 764 5.12 -9.82 47.97
CA GLY A 764 5.95 -11.03 48.09
C GLY A 764 5.95 -11.93 46.86
N ARG A 765 5.11 -11.66 45.85
CA ARG A 765 5.15 -12.40 44.58
C ARG A 765 6.42 -12.09 43.78
N VAL A 766 6.91 -13.08 43.07
CA VAL A 766 8.03 -12.96 42.12
C VAL A 766 7.55 -13.50 40.78
N LEU A 767 7.68 -12.69 39.73
CA LEU A 767 7.25 -13.03 38.37
C LEU A 767 8.48 -13.21 37.50
N ASP A 768 8.54 -14.29 36.73
CA ASP A 768 9.54 -14.41 35.67
C ASP A 768 9.22 -13.42 34.55
N ALA A 769 10.25 -12.78 33.99
CA ALA A 769 10.12 -11.83 32.88
C ALA A 769 11.36 -11.88 31.99
N ASP A 770 11.14 -12.03 30.68
CA ASP A 770 12.15 -11.82 29.64
C ASP A 770 12.14 -10.36 29.15
N ILE A 771 10.97 -9.71 29.25
CA ILE A 771 10.73 -8.30 28.91
C ILE A 771 9.90 -7.67 30.03
N VAL A 772 10.28 -6.48 30.45
CA VAL A 772 9.43 -5.61 31.27
C VAL A 772 9.11 -4.36 30.47
N VAL A 773 7.84 -3.96 30.38
CA VAL A 773 7.46 -2.69 29.75
C VAL A 773 6.70 -1.82 30.74
N VAL A 774 7.13 -0.57 30.88
CA VAL A 774 6.68 0.34 31.92
C VAL A 774 5.80 1.45 31.33
N GLY A 775 4.61 1.59 31.89
CA GLY A 775 3.60 2.59 31.53
C GLY A 775 2.98 3.26 32.77
N VAL A 776 3.82 3.87 33.62
CA VAL A 776 3.41 4.46 34.92
C VAL A 776 3.08 5.96 34.85
N GLY A 777 2.80 6.46 33.65
CA GLY A 777 2.41 7.85 33.39
C GLY A 777 3.54 8.74 32.87
N GLY A 778 3.16 9.97 32.52
CA GLY A 778 4.07 11.00 32.01
C GLY A 778 4.11 12.24 32.90
N ARG A 779 5.18 13.03 32.74
CA ARG A 779 5.32 14.37 33.31
C ARG A 779 5.53 15.37 32.15
N PRO A 780 4.81 16.50 32.14
CA PRO A 780 5.06 17.59 31.20
C PRO A 780 6.52 18.06 31.18
N LEU A 781 7.09 18.27 30.00
CA LEU A 781 8.47 18.74 29.82
C LEU A 781 8.57 20.26 29.94
N THR A 782 8.39 20.79 31.15
CA THR A 782 8.40 22.24 31.47
C THR A 782 9.72 22.76 32.02
N ALA A 783 10.69 21.88 32.29
CA ALA A 783 11.91 22.21 33.05
C ALA A 783 12.72 23.39 32.48
N LEU A 784 12.76 23.55 31.15
CA LEU A 784 13.47 24.65 30.47
C LEU A 784 12.90 26.04 30.78
N PHE A 785 11.62 26.10 31.16
CA PHE A 785 10.87 27.36 31.33
C PHE A 785 10.53 27.65 32.79
N LYS A 786 10.90 26.75 33.70
CA LYS A 786 10.63 26.87 35.13
C LYS A 786 11.17 28.19 35.69
N GLY A 787 10.30 28.94 36.36
CA GLY A 787 10.63 30.26 36.91
C GLY A 787 10.65 31.42 35.91
N GLN A 788 10.43 31.16 34.61
CA GLN A 788 10.30 32.19 33.58
C GLN A 788 8.84 32.42 33.16
N VAL A 789 7.98 31.41 33.31
CA VAL A 789 6.53 31.46 33.04
C VAL A 789 5.75 30.98 34.26
N GLU A 790 4.49 31.43 34.39
CA GLU A 790 3.58 30.90 35.42
C GLU A 790 3.27 29.42 35.16
N GLU A 791 3.32 28.60 36.22
CA GLU A 791 3.00 27.18 36.18
C GLU A 791 1.79 26.90 37.07
N GLU A 792 0.88 26.05 36.59
CA GLU A 792 -0.30 25.62 37.34
C GLU A 792 -0.64 24.17 36.97
N LYS A 793 -1.11 23.37 37.93
CA LYS A 793 -1.49 21.94 37.73
C LYS A 793 -0.41 21.09 37.00
N GLY A 794 0.86 21.43 37.22
CA GLY A 794 2.02 20.73 36.67
C GLY A 794 2.34 21.05 35.20
N GLY A 795 1.68 22.03 34.59
CA GLY A 795 1.95 22.54 33.25
C GLY A 795 2.18 24.05 33.23
N LEU A 796 2.50 24.57 32.05
CA LEU A 796 2.63 26.00 31.76
C LEU A 796 1.24 26.62 31.67
N LYS A 797 0.97 27.62 32.52
CA LYS A 797 -0.32 28.29 32.57
C LYS A 797 -0.51 29.17 31.34
N THR A 798 -1.67 29.06 30.69
CA THR A 798 -2.03 29.87 29.52
C THR A 798 -3.39 30.52 29.67
N ASP A 799 -3.68 31.49 28.81
CA ASP A 799 -5.05 31.97 28.56
C ASP A 799 -5.81 31.04 27.59
N THR A 800 -7.02 31.46 27.18
CA THR A 800 -7.88 30.75 26.20
C THR A 800 -7.34 30.77 24.76
N PHE A 801 -6.23 31.46 24.52
CA PHE A 801 -5.53 31.57 23.24
C PHE A 801 -4.16 30.87 23.28
N PHE A 802 -3.88 30.13 24.36
CA PHE A 802 -2.63 29.42 24.61
C PHE A 802 -1.41 30.31 24.82
N LYS A 803 -1.62 31.61 25.08
CA LYS A 803 -0.54 32.53 25.42
C LYS A 803 -0.17 32.37 26.89
N THR A 804 1.12 32.31 27.19
CA THR A 804 1.64 32.21 28.56
C THR A 804 1.69 33.59 29.24
N SER A 805 2.19 33.65 30.48
CA SER A 805 2.45 34.90 31.19
C SER A 805 3.53 35.78 30.53
N VAL A 806 4.33 35.22 29.62
CA VAL A 806 5.35 35.96 28.86
C VAL A 806 4.80 36.34 27.48
N PRO A 807 4.90 37.62 27.06
CA PRO A 807 4.47 38.04 25.73
C PRO A 807 5.13 37.23 24.61
N ASN A 808 4.36 36.92 23.56
CA ASN A 808 4.80 36.17 22.38
C ASN A 808 5.33 34.75 22.67
N VAL A 809 5.08 34.21 23.86
CA VAL A 809 5.36 32.82 24.21
C VAL A 809 4.03 32.10 24.45
N TYR A 810 3.83 31.02 23.70
CA TYR A 810 2.64 30.19 23.72
C TYR A 810 2.99 28.77 24.17
N ALA A 811 2.05 28.03 24.75
CA ALA A 811 2.22 26.64 25.15
C ALA A 811 1.00 25.81 24.78
N VAL A 812 1.20 24.62 24.20
CA VAL A 812 0.14 23.78 23.63
C VAL A 812 0.34 22.30 23.93
N GLY A 813 -0.71 21.49 23.76
CA GLY A 813 -0.66 20.05 24.05
C GLY A 813 -0.42 19.74 25.52
N ASP A 814 0.29 18.64 25.81
CA ASP A 814 0.43 18.08 27.17
C ASP A 814 0.97 19.07 28.22
N VAL A 815 1.77 20.05 27.80
CA VAL A 815 2.39 21.03 28.69
C VAL A 815 1.46 22.19 29.06
N ALA A 816 0.36 22.40 28.33
CA ALA A 816 -0.50 23.55 28.53
C ALA A 816 -1.54 23.30 29.63
N THR A 817 -1.56 24.18 30.63
CA THR A 817 -2.67 24.30 31.58
C THR A 817 -3.51 25.49 31.15
N PHE A 818 -4.70 25.24 30.61
CA PHE A 818 -5.53 26.24 29.94
C PHE A 818 -6.94 26.33 30.55
N PRO A 819 -7.67 27.44 30.33
CA PRO A 819 -9.06 27.55 30.76
C PRO A 819 -9.95 26.66 29.88
N MET A 820 -10.51 25.60 30.46
CA MET A 820 -11.46 24.73 29.77
C MET A 820 -12.85 25.34 29.85
N LYS A 821 -13.20 26.13 28.82
CA LYS A 821 -14.40 26.96 28.76
C LYS A 821 -15.69 26.24 29.17
N LEU A 822 -15.89 25.01 28.69
CA LEU A 822 -17.09 24.22 28.98
C LEU A 822 -17.34 23.98 30.48
N TYR A 823 -16.30 23.94 31.29
CA TYR A 823 -16.39 23.71 32.75
C TYR A 823 -15.94 24.92 33.58
N ASN A 824 -15.50 26.00 32.93
CA ASN A 824 -14.98 27.21 33.57
C ASN A 824 -13.87 26.91 34.60
N GLU A 825 -12.95 26.01 34.26
CA GLU A 825 -11.85 25.57 35.14
C GLU A 825 -10.51 25.53 34.39
N MET A 826 -9.42 25.84 35.09
CA MET A 826 -8.07 25.58 34.57
C MET A 826 -7.81 24.07 34.57
N ARG A 827 -7.44 23.51 33.42
CA ARG A 827 -7.15 22.08 33.29
C ARG A 827 -5.95 21.85 32.38
N ARG A 828 -5.32 20.69 32.58
CA ARG A 828 -4.26 20.13 31.73
C ARG A 828 -4.71 18.74 31.32
N VAL A 829 -4.57 18.41 30.04
CA VAL A 829 -4.98 17.10 29.49
C VAL A 829 -3.89 16.54 28.59
N GLU A 830 -3.78 15.21 28.55
CA GLU A 830 -2.79 14.46 27.75
C GLU A 830 -3.53 13.74 26.61
N HIS A 831 -4.32 14.49 25.85
CA HIS A 831 -5.16 13.97 24.77
C HIS A 831 -4.59 14.36 23.40
N VAL A 832 -4.47 13.39 22.49
CA VAL A 832 -4.01 13.68 21.12
C VAL A 832 -4.93 14.66 20.38
N ASP A 833 -6.24 14.61 20.63
CA ASP A 833 -7.19 15.56 20.04
C ASP A 833 -7.02 16.99 20.56
N HIS A 834 -6.69 17.15 21.85
CA HIS A 834 -6.30 18.44 22.41
C HIS A 834 -4.99 18.94 21.81
N ALA A 835 -3.97 18.09 21.69
CA ALA A 835 -2.69 18.42 21.07
C ALA A 835 -2.87 18.99 19.65
N ARG A 836 -3.75 18.39 18.85
CA ARG A 836 -4.12 18.87 17.50
C ARG A 836 -4.81 20.23 17.55
N LYS A 837 -5.91 20.33 18.30
CA LYS A 837 -6.78 21.52 18.32
C LYS A 837 -6.14 22.73 19.02
N SER A 838 -5.32 22.50 20.04
CA SER A 838 -4.61 23.58 20.74
C SER A 838 -3.50 24.18 19.87
N ALA A 839 -2.79 23.36 19.10
CA ALA A 839 -1.85 23.83 18.09
C ALA A 839 -2.53 24.77 17.08
N GLU A 840 -3.65 24.32 16.49
CA GLU A 840 -4.43 25.13 15.55
C GLU A 840 -4.91 26.45 16.18
N GLN A 841 -5.42 26.40 17.42
CA GLN A 841 -5.89 27.58 18.13
C GLN A 841 -4.77 28.59 18.41
N ALA A 842 -3.60 28.13 18.87
CA ALA A 842 -2.48 29.01 19.16
C ALA A 842 -2.00 29.74 17.90
N VAL A 843 -1.92 29.03 16.77
CA VAL A 843 -1.53 29.64 15.49
C VAL A 843 -2.56 30.67 15.01
N LYS A 844 -3.86 30.35 15.11
CA LYS A 844 -4.94 31.32 14.83
C LYS A 844 -4.82 32.56 15.70
N ALA A 845 -4.48 32.40 16.98
CA ALA A 845 -4.28 33.52 17.89
C ALA A 845 -3.04 34.36 17.56
N ILE A 846 -1.92 33.71 17.20
CA ILE A 846 -0.68 34.38 16.76
C ILE A 846 -0.98 35.24 15.52
N LYS A 847 -1.57 34.65 14.48
CA LYS A 847 -1.88 35.36 13.23
C LYS A 847 -2.94 36.45 13.42
N ALA A 848 -3.98 36.21 14.21
CA ALA A 848 -4.96 37.24 14.54
C ALA A 848 -4.31 38.43 15.26
N ALA A 849 -3.38 38.19 16.19
CA ALA A 849 -2.66 39.25 16.88
C ALA A 849 -1.76 40.07 15.94
N GLU A 850 -1.06 39.44 14.98
CA GLU A 850 -0.29 40.12 13.93
C GLU A 850 -1.16 41.04 13.07
N GLU A 851 -2.39 40.62 12.77
CA GLU A 851 -3.35 41.37 11.94
C GLU A 851 -4.20 42.38 12.74
N GLY A 852 -4.05 42.44 14.07
CA GLY A 852 -4.91 43.26 14.93
C GLY A 852 -6.38 42.79 15.00
N LYS A 853 -6.64 41.50 14.72
CA LYS A 853 -7.95 40.85 14.78
C LYS A 853 -8.12 40.05 16.07
N THR A 854 -9.37 39.74 16.41
CA THR A 854 -9.73 38.85 17.53
C THR A 854 -10.11 37.46 17.02
N THR A 855 -9.66 36.42 17.70
CA THR A 855 -10.11 35.02 17.46
C THR A 855 -11.08 34.57 18.55
N ALA A 856 -11.86 33.52 18.27
CA ALA A 856 -12.75 32.93 19.26
C ALA A 856 -11.94 32.19 20.35
N GLU A 857 -12.44 32.17 21.58
CA GLU A 857 -11.83 31.43 22.68
C GLU A 857 -11.81 29.92 22.42
N TYR A 858 -10.81 29.22 22.96
CA TYR A 858 -10.72 27.78 22.87
C TYR A 858 -11.88 27.08 23.60
N ASP A 859 -12.75 26.42 22.84
CA ASP A 859 -13.93 25.71 23.36
C ASP A 859 -13.84 24.20 23.12
N TYR A 860 -12.97 23.57 23.89
CA TYR A 860 -12.66 22.14 23.78
C TYR A 860 -13.60 21.28 24.61
N LEU A 861 -14.22 20.30 23.93
CA LEU A 861 -14.86 19.16 24.57
C LEU A 861 -13.80 18.07 24.78
N PRO A 862 -13.51 17.63 26.02
CA PRO A 862 -12.59 16.53 26.24
C PRO A 862 -13.02 15.30 25.46
N TYR A 863 -12.06 14.75 24.72
CA TYR A 863 -12.23 13.54 23.94
C TYR A 863 -11.00 12.65 24.16
N PHE A 864 -11.25 11.42 24.60
CA PHE A 864 -10.22 10.41 24.78
C PHE A 864 -10.71 9.06 24.24
N TYR A 865 -9.79 8.24 23.77
CA TYR A 865 -10.11 6.95 23.17
C TYR A 865 -8.93 5.99 23.34
N SER A 866 -9.21 4.70 23.25
CA SER A 866 -8.19 3.67 23.08
C SER A 866 -8.75 2.52 22.25
N ARG A 867 -7.84 1.72 21.71
CA ARG A 867 -8.14 0.51 20.95
C ARG A 867 -7.14 -0.57 21.33
N SER A 868 -7.62 -1.75 21.61
CA SER A 868 -6.81 -2.90 22.02
C SER A 868 -7.55 -4.18 21.67
N PHE A 869 -6.84 -5.17 21.12
CA PHE A 869 -7.49 -6.32 20.49
C PHE A 869 -8.52 -5.86 19.43
N ASP A 870 -9.75 -6.31 19.55
CA ASP A 870 -10.94 -5.97 18.78
C ASP A 870 -11.83 -4.92 19.47
N LEU A 871 -11.43 -4.41 20.65
CA LEU A 871 -12.17 -3.39 21.40
C LEU A 871 -11.84 -1.98 20.92
N SER A 872 -12.84 -1.10 20.96
CA SER A 872 -12.70 0.31 20.61
C SER A 872 -13.72 1.16 21.38
N TRP A 873 -13.23 1.92 22.34
CA TRP A 873 -14.07 2.83 23.14
C TRP A 873 -13.71 4.29 22.95
N GLN A 874 -14.69 5.14 23.24
CA GLN A 874 -14.57 6.58 23.21
C GLN A 874 -15.19 7.19 24.47
N PHE A 875 -14.58 8.26 24.95
CA PHE A 875 -15.06 9.05 26.07
C PHE A 875 -15.14 10.53 25.67
N TYR A 876 -16.26 11.15 26.01
CA TYR A 876 -16.52 12.57 25.81
C TYR A 876 -16.95 13.23 27.12
N GLY A 877 -16.48 14.46 27.35
CA GLY A 877 -16.93 15.28 28.48
C GLY A 877 -16.11 15.07 29.76
N ASP A 878 -16.78 15.05 30.91
CA ASP A 878 -16.13 14.98 32.24
C ASP A 878 -16.68 13.82 33.07
N ASN A 879 -15.79 13.10 33.76
CA ASN A 879 -16.12 11.88 34.49
C ASN A 879 -16.41 12.14 35.97
N VAL A 880 -17.29 13.10 36.25
CA VAL A 880 -17.67 13.52 37.61
C VAL A 880 -19.15 13.26 37.85
N GLY A 881 -19.53 12.94 39.10
CA GLY A 881 -20.93 12.73 39.49
C GLY A 881 -21.35 11.26 39.48
N GLU A 882 -22.66 11.04 39.51
CA GLU A 882 -23.27 9.71 39.55
C GLU A 882 -23.17 9.04 38.18
N THR A 883 -22.98 7.73 38.15
CA THR A 883 -22.76 6.98 36.90
C THR A 883 -23.90 6.04 36.60
N VAL A 884 -24.32 6.01 35.35
CA VAL A 884 -25.36 5.10 34.86
C VAL A 884 -24.80 4.26 33.72
N LEU A 885 -24.63 2.97 33.98
CA LEU A 885 -24.26 1.97 32.99
C LEU A 885 -25.48 1.57 32.16
N PHE A 886 -25.30 1.37 30.86
CA PHE A 886 -26.34 0.88 29.95
C PHE A 886 -25.75 -0.03 28.87
N GLY A 887 -26.57 -0.90 28.28
CA GLY A 887 -26.15 -1.85 27.24
C GLY A 887 -25.56 -3.15 27.79
N ASP A 888 -24.84 -3.89 26.95
CA ASP A 888 -24.29 -5.21 27.24
C ASP A 888 -22.81 -5.13 27.60
N ASN A 889 -22.51 -5.16 28.91
CA ASN A 889 -21.17 -5.12 29.46
C ASN A 889 -20.62 -6.51 29.87
N ASP A 890 -21.16 -7.60 29.32
CA ASP A 890 -20.62 -8.93 29.57
C ASP A 890 -19.35 -9.17 28.70
N PRO A 891 -18.15 -9.37 29.29
CA PRO A 891 -16.94 -9.69 28.53
C PRO A 891 -17.01 -11.06 27.82
N SER A 892 -17.99 -11.89 28.17
CA SER A 892 -18.26 -13.16 27.52
C SER A 892 -19.02 -12.99 26.19
N SER A 893 -19.80 -11.91 26.05
CA SER A 893 -20.67 -11.63 24.92
C SER A 893 -19.91 -11.46 23.60
N ALA A 894 -20.49 -11.98 22.51
CA ALA A 894 -19.91 -11.91 21.18
C ALA A 894 -19.97 -10.50 20.55
N THR A 895 -20.86 -9.65 21.05
CA THR A 895 -21.09 -8.29 20.49
C THR A 895 -20.81 -7.16 21.46
N HIS A 896 -20.65 -7.46 22.77
CA HIS A 896 -20.42 -6.51 23.89
C HIS A 896 -20.42 -5.03 23.50
N LYS A 897 -21.53 -4.35 23.79
CA LYS A 897 -21.77 -2.97 23.39
C LYS A 897 -22.50 -2.25 24.50
N PHE A 898 -21.77 -1.41 25.21
CA PHE A 898 -22.26 -0.74 26.42
C PHE A 898 -21.65 0.64 26.58
N GLY A 899 -22.25 1.44 27.44
CA GLY A 899 -21.77 2.76 27.77
C GLY A 899 -22.07 3.17 29.19
N THR A 900 -21.54 4.32 29.56
CA THR A 900 -21.78 4.93 30.87
C THR A 900 -21.96 6.42 30.72
N TYR A 901 -23.00 6.97 31.32
CA TYR A 901 -23.17 8.41 31.48
C TYR A 901 -22.73 8.84 32.87
N TRP A 902 -22.16 10.05 32.96
CA TRP A 902 -21.88 10.75 34.22
C TRP A 902 -22.85 11.90 34.38
N ILE A 903 -23.54 11.94 35.52
CA ILE A 903 -24.59 12.90 35.84
C ILE A 903 -24.15 13.75 37.02
N LYS A 904 -24.14 15.07 36.82
CA LYS A 904 -23.88 16.04 37.89
C LYS A 904 -24.96 17.11 37.84
N GLU A 905 -25.57 17.42 38.99
CA GLU A 905 -26.63 18.43 39.10
C GLU A 905 -27.78 18.17 38.11
N GLY A 906 -28.14 16.89 37.93
CA GLY A 906 -29.21 16.46 37.03
C GLY A 906 -28.89 16.59 35.53
N LYS A 907 -27.63 16.86 35.14
CA LYS A 907 -27.21 16.96 33.73
C LYS A 907 -26.20 15.90 33.36
N VAL A 908 -26.25 15.40 32.12
CA VAL A 908 -25.20 14.51 31.59
C VAL A 908 -23.96 15.33 31.27
N ILE A 909 -22.88 15.15 32.03
CA ILE A 909 -21.63 15.90 31.84
C ILE A 909 -20.53 15.09 31.16
N GLY A 910 -20.65 13.76 31.16
CA GLY A 910 -19.71 12.85 30.53
C GLY A 910 -20.40 11.62 29.98
N ALA A 911 -19.80 11.03 28.95
CA ALA A 911 -20.35 9.88 28.26
C ALA A 911 -19.23 8.97 27.72
N PHE A 912 -19.31 7.69 28.03
CA PHE A 912 -18.40 6.62 27.59
C PHE A 912 -19.17 5.61 26.74
N PHE A 913 -18.54 5.08 25.70
CA PHE A 913 -19.13 4.01 24.89
C PHE A 913 -18.09 3.09 24.29
N GLU A 914 -18.31 1.79 24.43
CA GLU A 914 -17.54 0.72 23.82
C GLU A 914 -18.27 0.20 22.56
N SER A 915 -17.51 -0.04 21.50
CA SER A 915 -18.00 -0.63 20.25
C SER A 915 -19.12 0.16 19.55
N GLY A 916 -19.10 1.49 19.68
CA GLY A 916 -20.03 2.39 19.00
C GLY A 916 -19.71 2.64 17.53
N THR A 917 -20.75 2.78 16.70
CA THR A 917 -20.60 3.24 15.30
C THR A 917 -20.22 4.72 15.24
N PRO A 918 -19.75 5.24 14.10
CA PRO A 918 -19.45 6.67 13.96
C PRO A 918 -20.63 7.59 14.32
N GLU A 919 -21.85 7.21 13.94
CA GLU A 919 -23.08 7.97 14.23
C GLU A 919 -23.39 8.00 15.72
N GLU A 920 -23.26 6.86 16.39
CA GLU A 920 -23.49 6.72 17.83
C GLU A 920 -22.46 7.53 18.63
N ASN A 921 -21.17 7.42 18.29
CA ASN A 921 -20.12 8.21 18.94
C ASN A 921 -20.34 9.72 18.75
N LYS A 922 -20.81 10.14 17.57
CA LYS A 922 -21.19 11.53 17.30
C LYS A 922 -22.37 11.97 18.17
N ALA A 923 -23.36 11.10 18.37
CA ALA A 923 -24.49 11.38 19.25
C ALA A 923 -24.04 11.56 20.72
N LEU A 924 -23.15 10.69 21.22
CA LEU A 924 -22.58 10.85 22.56
C LEU A 924 -21.78 12.15 22.71
N ALA A 925 -20.97 12.51 21.72
CA ALA A 925 -20.24 13.77 21.74
C ALA A 925 -21.20 14.98 21.83
N LYS A 926 -22.34 14.91 21.13
CA LYS A 926 -23.39 15.93 21.19
C LYS A 926 -24.04 16.00 22.57
N VAL A 927 -24.32 14.86 23.20
CA VAL A 927 -24.85 14.81 24.58
C VAL A 927 -23.87 15.45 25.57
N ALA A 928 -22.60 15.04 25.56
CA ALA A 928 -21.58 15.57 26.47
C ALA A 928 -21.36 17.08 26.29
N ARG A 929 -21.53 17.59 25.06
CA ARG A 929 -21.48 19.03 24.75
C ARG A 929 -22.73 19.78 25.22
N ALA A 930 -23.91 19.24 24.96
CA ALA A 930 -25.19 19.91 25.23
C ALA A 930 -25.56 19.90 26.72
N GLN A 931 -25.03 18.94 27.47
CA GLN A 931 -25.33 18.71 28.89
C GLN A 931 -26.84 18.68 29.19
N PRO A 932 -27.60 17.80 28.53
CA PRO A 932 -29.05 17.74 28.69
C PRO A 932 -29.42 17.38 30.13
N LEU A 933 -30.53 17.96 30.59
CA LEU A 933 -31.16 17.61 31.87
C LEU A 933 -31.73 16.19 31.80
N VAL A 934 -31.60 15.46 32.89
CA VAL A 934 -32.09 14.10 33.09
C VAL A 934 -33.14 14.17 34.19
N GLU A 935 -34.41 14.12 33.83
CA GLU A 935 -35.51 14.17 34.79
C GLU A 935 -35.68 12.82 35.53
N ASN A 936 -35.39 11.72 34.84
CA ASN A 936 -35.43 10.37 35.41
C ASN A 936 -34.19 9.56 35.01
N VAL A 937 -33.40 9.16 35.98
CA VAL A 937 -32.15 8.39 35.79
C VAL A 937 -32.41 7.02 35.17
N ASP A 938 -33.54 6.38 35.48
CA ASP A 938 -33.93 5.06 34.93
C ASP A 938 -34.15 5.10 33.41
N GLN A 939 -34.47 6.29 32.87
CA GLN A 939 -34.57 6.51 31.43
C GLN A 939 -33.23 6.25 30.74
N LEU A 940 -32.11 6.66 31.34
CA LEU A 940 -30.79 6.49 30.74
C LEU A 940 -30.36 5.02 30.68
N THR A 941 -30.72 4.23 31.69
CA THR A 941 -30.46 2.78 31.66
C THR A 941 -31.29 2.10 30.57
N THR A 942 -32.56 2.49 30.43
CA THR A 942 -33.50 1.85 29.49
C THR A 942 -33.27 2.26 28.04
N GLU A 943 -33.05 3.56 27.80
CA GLU A 943 -32.86 4.10 26.45
C GLU A 943 -31.40 4.05 26.00
N GLY A 944 -30.44 4.15 26.93
CA GLY A 944 -29.01 4.04 26.67
C GLY A 944 -28.52 4.94 25.52
N ILE A 945 -28.18 4.32 24.40
CA ILE A 945 -27.73 5.03 23.20
C ILE A 945 -28.88 5.79 22.50
N MET A 946 -30.11 5.30 22.58
CA MET A 946 -31.27 5.96 21.98
C MET A 946 -31.57 7.31 22.62
N PHE A 947 -31.22 7.50 23.89
CA PHE A 947 -31.27 8.81 24.54
C PHE A 947 -30.36 9.80 23.80
N ALA A 948 -29.12 9.41 23.49
CA ALA A 948 -28.21 10.27 22.75
C ALA A 948 -28.68 10.58 21.33
N CYS A 949 -29.32 9.63 20.65
CA CYS A 949 -29.86 9.84 19.31
C CYS A 949 -31.04 10.84 19.25
N LYS A 950 -31.70 11.12 20.39
CA LYS A 950 -32.81 12.08 20.47
C LYS A 950 -32.34 13.53 20.69
N ILE A 951 -31.13 13.71 21.20
CA ILE A 951 -30.52 15.03 21.46
C ILE A 951 -29.98 15.60 20.16
#